data_AF-A0A9W8LR64-F1
#
_entry.id   AF-A0A9W8LR64-F1
#
_cell.length_a   1.000
_cell.length_b   1.000
_cell.length_c   1.000
_cell.angle_alpha   90.00
_cell.angle_beta   90.00
_cell.angle_gamma   90.00
#
_symmetry.space_group_name_H-M   'P 1'
#
loop_
_entity.id
_entity.type
_entity.pdbx_description
1 polymer ?
#
loop_
_entity_poly.entity_id
_entity_poly.type
_entity_poly.pdbx_seq_one_letter_code
_entity_poly.pdbx_strand_id
1 'polypeptide(L)'
;SLSPVPRTSPPVQMPSTAQNKQHRMAQWLDHAHEPSRASPTHSLRRRQKLLQRRAAEDTINEEDEESMHGAFADADSLSEASTTVPEPPAARSPLRPMAVSPRASRHSPGAGDLLAARQTLDAVRERAKAAEEDSFARHVYSAQMAKQLAHTLAELQRVHLQHFHGRSRKSCPVCETLEQQQRDPYLFGRHAVAYKSMSTRELQGLLNAYVVAMESELAPHAAATAAKRSESPAEPLAAMPQPRDPPRHSFTPSRSRKPRADTSDPAPADSRCDSAHRVLGLLHEELDALSRRYHRLVDEYHRLSPANAEDQRRRRQMARELKDLVDLLDVKGEQIAVLAGLHPGAAHPQPQPEQPASPSPKSARGSIQRAFQVRRQIIRLSPLSPSSITLLEKLLGKDRHHGFKQKDGPFMPSGLLRAAFLRTLQDFPILAGRIIIDGDGRGSIVVDKSNLNMPEYVETRGCVHYRFLEAANFNWEAVPHKVPTVGVIPSRGADGCIKMVNVHALRLRSNSGLVLFVNMPHCVVDGVGYSAFVNRWAEVCRWLQDGAASDLPHRTYTFDRAVVDRAMPENMSPLNVPMRRAYTYKSYLGRFLAWLSPETRGDLLTEGCKLSSTVGHVFYIKRETLEQLRSQLMAKRSQGQPQQRRLSDNDMLTALIGHVVSKSICDAEDSAQRGVLNTTARAAIRAMFGSCADEIMMLMTADIRPRLRGLAQMRYVGGGITGVPIFHPLRALAEESSLQLGAACARVRQTVDAWHSGVISRIDHTLNSDPACFGHALAQVLLHPHKLIITNQSRFPLYASDFGAGAPQWISPLPAFLPSFASILPQHPGAAGYHVYISVERHLMSTILRSPLWTSLTSLVY
;
A
#
# COMPACT_ATOMS: atom_id res chain seq x y z
N SER A 1 53.05 28.96 -7.45
CA SER A 1 53.39 29.89 -6.35
C SER A 1 52.49 29.55 -5.18
N LEU A 2 53.11 29.03 -4.12
CA LEU A 2 52.48 28.61 -2.86
C LEU A 2 52.26 29.82 -1.94
N SER A 3 51.20 29.81 -1.14
CA SER A 3 51.05 30.63 0.08
C SER A 3 49.94 30.07 0.99
N PRO A 4 50.02 30.28 2.32
CA PRO A 4 50.23 29.14 3.22
C PRO A 4 49.14 28.92 4.29
N VAL A 5 49.22 27.75 4.92
CA VAL A 5 48.47 27.27 6.09
C VAL A 5 49.09 27.82 7.38
N PRO A 6 48.33 28.23 8.42
CA PRO A 6 48.88 28.54 9.72
C PRO A 6 48.94 27.31 10.65
N ARG A 7 50.02 27.30 11.44
CA ARG A 7 50.46 26.25 12.37
C ARG A 7 49.57 26.10 13.60
N THR A 8 49.61 24.87 14.10
CA THR A 8 49.06 24.28 15.33
C THR A 8 49.65 24.86 16.62
N SER A 9 48.79 25.07 17.63
CA SER A 9 49.15 25.25 19.05
C SER A 9 49.21 23.91 19.79
N PRO A 10 50.01 23.78 20.88
CA PRO A 10 50.24 22.51 21.58
C PRO A 10 49.10 22.18 22.59
N PRO A 11 48.95 20.91 23.01
CA PRO A 11 47.85 20.49 23.86
C PRO A 11 48.08 20.83 25.34
N VAL A 12 47.06 21.43 25.95
CA VAL A 12 46.93 21.62 27.40
C VAL A 12 46.50 20.29 28.04
N GLN A 13 47.29 19.80 28.99
CA GLN A 13 46.93 18.67 29.85
C GLN A 13 45.84 19.10 30.86
N MET A 14 44.77 18.30 30.97
CA MET A 14 43.76 18.38 32.02
C MET A 14 43.69 17.05 32.79
N PRO A 15 43.37 17.05 34.10
CA PRO A 15 43.60 15.90 34.98
C PRO A 15 42.51 14.82 34.89
N SER A 16 42.94 13.58 35.12
CA SER A 16 42.15 12.36 35.08
C SER A 16 41.08 12.29 36.17
N THR A 17 39.81 12.30 35.77
CA THR A 17 38.67 11.84 36.59
C THR A 17 37.94 10.64 35.98
N ALA A 18 38.55 9.99 34.97
CA ALA A 18 37.90 8.94 34.18
C ALA A 18 37.94 7.53 34.81
N GLN A 19 38.80 7.26 35.81
CA GLN A 19 38.91 5.91 36.39
C GLN A 19 37.83 5.57 37.43
N ASN A 20 37.20 6.56 38.08
CA ASN A 20 36.12 6.31 39.06
C ASN A 20 34.73 6.08 38.45
N LYS A 21 34.53 6.38 37.15
CA LYS A 21 33.25 6.13 36.45
C LYS A 21 33.15 4.73 35.84
N GLN A 22 34.27 4.11 35.46
CA GLN A 22 34.24 2.74 34.90
C GLN A 22 33.99 1.68 35.98
N HIS A 23 34.41 1.89 37.22
CA HIS A 23 34.17 0.91 38.29
C HIS A 23 32.72 0.91 38.81
N ARG A 24 32.05 2.07 38.81
CA ARG A 24 30.62 2.18 39.17
C ARG A 24 29.67 1.63 38.11
N MET A 25 30.08 1.58 36.84
CA MET A 25 29.23 1.06 35.76
C MET A 25 29.30 -0.47 35.65
N ALA A 26 30.39 -1.09 36.08
CA ALA A 26 30.50 -2.54 36.24
C ALA A 26 29.63 -3.05 37.41
N GLN A 27 29.58 -2.34 38.54
CA GLN A 27 28.74 -2.72 39.69
C GLN A 27 27.23 -2.57 39.44
N TRP A 28 26.81 -1.79 38.43
CA TRP A 28 25.39 -1.61 38.09
C TRP A 28 24.85 -2.74 37.20
N LEU A 29 25.72 -3.44 36.45
CA LEU A 29 25.32 -4.54 35.57
C LEU A 29 25.11 -5.87 36.31
N ASP A 30 25.69 -6.05 37.49
CA ASP A 30 25.53 -7.26 38.30
C ASP A 30 24.26 -7.27 39.19
N HIS A 31 23.58 -6.13 39.36
CA HIS A 31 22.36 -6.03 40.17
C HIS A 31 21.04 -6.06 39.38
N ALA A 32 21.08 -6.28 38.07
CA ALA A 32 19.88 -6.27 37.20
C ALA A 32 19.15 -7.63 37.10
N HIS A 33 19.39 -8.57 38.02
CA HIS A 33 18.65 -9.82 38.15
C HIS A 33 17.80 -9.86 39.43
N GLU A 34 16.79 -8.99 39.52
CA GLU A 34 15.61 -9.22 40.36
C GLU A 34 14.34 -8.68 39.67
N PRO A 35 13.24 -9.47 39.59
CA PRO A 35 12.05 -9.07 38.85
C PRO A 35 11.15 -8.16 39.70
N SER A 36 11.12 -6.86 39.37
CA SER A 36 10.12 -5.93 39.88
C SER A 36 8.73 -6.27 39.35
N ARG A 37 7.86 -6.74 40.25
CA ARG A 37 6.42 -6.91 40.03
C ARG A 37 5.72 -5.54 39.99
N ALA A 38 5.68 -4.90 38.83
CA ALA A 38 4.74 -3.81 38.58
C ALA A 38 4.11 -3.95 37.19
N SER A 39 2.78 -4.08 37.16
CA SER A 39 2.01 -4.33 35.93
C SER A 39 1.99 -3.11 34.99
N PRO A 40 2.11 -3.31 33.66
CA PRO A 40 2.09 -2.24 32.64
C PRO A 40 0.86 -1.33 32.68
N THR A 41 -0.26 -1.80 33.24
CA THR A 41 -1.53 -1.06 33.31
C THR A 41 -1.47 0.19 34.19
N HIS A 42 -0.53 0.27 35.13
CA HIS A 42 -0.42 1.42 36.04
C HIS A 42 0.21 2.66 35.36
N SER A 43 1.07 2.47 34.37
CA SER A 43 1.71 3.56 33.62
C SER A 43 0.75 4.26 32.65
N LEU A 44 -0.10 3.48 31.97
CA LEU A 44 -1.12 3.96 31.04
C LEU A 44 -2.22 4.76 31.76
N ARG A 45 -2.70 4.27 32.91
CA ARG A 45 -3.68 5.01 33.74
C ARG A 45 -3.13 6.33 34.27
N ARG A 46 -1.84 6.37 34.63
CA ARG A 46 -1.19 7.61 35.10
C ARG A 46 -1.04 8.63 33.96
N ARG A 47 -0.69 8.18 32.75
CA ARG A 47 -0.62 9.04 31.55
C ARG A 47 -2.00 9.56 31.14
N GLN A 48 -3.04 8.72 31.20
CA GLN A 48 -4.42 9.11 30.89
C GLN A 48 -4.99 10.11 31.90
N LYS A 49 -4.72 9.93 33.21
CA LYS A 49 -5.11 10.91 34.25
C LYS A 49 -4.38 12.25 34.08
N LEU A 50 -3.11 12.24 33.65
CA LEU A 50 -2.36 13.48 33.42
C LEU A 50 -2.88 14.26 32.21
N LEU A 51 -3.32 13.56 31.16
CA LEU A 51 -3.95 14.17 29.99
C LEU A 51 -5.34 14.72 30.30
N GLN A 52 -6.15 13.99 31.08
CA GLN A 52 -7.46 14.46 31.53
C GLN A 52 -7.36 15.68 32.44
N ARG A 53 -6.35 15.73 33.33
CA ARG A 53 -6.12 16.88 34.21
C ARG A 53 -5.70 18.12 33.43
N ARG A 54 -4.81 17.98 32.44
CA ARG A 54 -4.42 19.10 31.57
C ARG A 54 -5.57 19.61 30.72
N ALA A 55 -6.40 18.71 30.16
CA ALA A 55 -7.58 19.11 29.41
C ALA A 55 -8.59 19.91 30.27
N ALA A 56 -8.74 19.56 31.55
CA ALA A 56 -9.59 20.30 32.48
C ALA A 56 -8.98 21.66 32.89
N GLU A 57 -7.65 21.72 33.08
CA GLU A 57 -6.93 22.99 33.35
C GLU A 57 -7.01 23.96 32.14
N ASP A 58 -7.05 23.44 30.92
CA ASP A 58 -7.21 24.24 29.70
C ASP A 58 -8.65 24.76 29.50
N THR A 59 -9.67 24.01 29.94
CA THR A 59 -11.07 24.48 29.88
C THR A 59 -11.32 25.65 30.84
N ILE A 60 -10.63 25.66 31.99
CA ILE A 60 -10.70 26.76 32.98
C ILE A 60 -10.04 28.04 32.41
N ASN A 61 -8.96 27.89 31.64
CA ASN A 61 -8.32 29.04 30.98
C ASN A 61 -9.14 29.60 29.79
N GLU A 62 -9.96 28.79 29.11
CA GLU A 62 -10.89 29.27 28.06
C GLU A 62 -12.00 30.16 28.64
N GLU A 63 -12.50 29.88 29.86
CA GLU A 63 -13.49 30.74 30.55
C GLU A 63 -12.87 32.06 31.03
N ASP A 64 -11.59 32.07 31.41
CA ASP A 64 -10.86 33.28 31.82
C ASP A 64 -10.47 34.18 30.62
N GLU A 65 -10.17 33.61 29.44
CA GLU A 65 -9.91 34.38 28.21
C GLU A 65 -11.20 34.97 27.60
N GLU A 66 -12.35 34.30 27.69
CA GLU A 66 -13.64 34.90 27.29
C GLU A 66 -14.10 36.02 28.24
N SER A 67 -13.75 35.94 29.53
CA SER A 67 -14.01 36.98 30.54
C SER A 67 -13.17 38.26 30.32
N MET A 68 -11.89 38.12 29.93
CA MET A 68 -11.01 39.27 29.70
C MET A 68 -11.36 40.10 28.44
N HIS A 69 -12.05 39.52 27.46
CA HIS A 69 -12.47 40.26 26.26
C HIS A 69 -13.79 41.04 26.42
N GLY A 70 -14.51 40.89 27.55
CA GLY A 70 -15.72 41.65 27.87
C GLY A 70 -15.49 43.03 28.53
N ALA A 71 -14.26 43.35 28.94
CA ALA A 71 -13.97 44.52 29.79
C ALA A 71 -13.15 45.66 29.12
N PHE A 72 -13.01 45.65 27.79
CA PHE A 72 -12.28 46.68 27.03
C PHE A 72 -13.15 47.36 25.96
N ALA A 73 -14.40 47.68 26.29
CA ALA A 73 -15.32 48.40 25.41
C ALA A 73 -15.90 49.71 25.99
N ASP A 74 -15.44 50.18 27.15
CA ASP A 74 -15.89 51.44 27.76
C ASP A 74 -14.70 52.24 28.32
N ALA A 75 -13.91 52.86 27.43
CA ALA A 75 -13.11 54.05 27.72
C ALA A 75 -12.41 54.51 26.44
N ASP A 76 -13.07 55.38 25.66
CA ASP A 76 -12.43 56.50 24.93
C ASP A 76 -13.46 57.20 24.04
N SER A 77 -14.07 58.27 24.54
CA SER A 77 -14.51 59.39 23.68
C SER A 77 -14.86 60.64 24.51
N LEU A 78 -13.94 61.61 24.55
CA LEU A 78 -14.24 63.02 24.80
C LEU A 78 -13.47 63.86 23.76
N SER A 79 -14.17 64.37 22.74
CA SER A 79 -14.26 65.81 22.41
C SER A 79 -14.78 66.02 20.96
N GLU A 80 -15.95 66.68 20.86
CA GLU A 80 -16.32 67.80 19.94
C GLU A 80 -16.16 67.61 18.40
N ALA A 81 -17.07 67.99 17.50
CA ALA A 81 -18.30 68.79 17.55
C ALA A 81 -19.21 68.57 16.31
N SER A 82 -20.53 68.72 16.54
CA SER A 82 -21.57 69.39 15.72
C SER A 82 -21.77 69.07 14.22
N THR A 83 -22.92 68.48 13.87
CA THR A 83 -24.03 69.14 13.14
C THR A 83 -25.27 68.24 13.03
N THR A 84 -26.42 68.87 12.80
CA THR A 84 -27.78 68.56 13.26
C THR A 84 -28.74 67.95 12.20
N VAL A 85 -29.56 66.94 12.62
CA VAL A 85 -31.05 66.79 12.41
C VAL A 85 -31.57 66.35 10.99
N PRO A 86 -32.76 65.69 10.79
CA PRO A 86 -33.68 64.90 11.64
C PRO A 86 -34.10 63.47 11.14
N GLU A 87 -34.64 62.66 12.06
CA GLU A 87 -35.58 61.51 11.88
C GLU A 87 -36.99 61.94 11.37
N PRO A 88 -37.96 61.08 10.92
CA PRO A 88 -38.52 59.89 11.63
C PRO A 88 -39.21 58.84 10.67
N PRO A 89 -40.25 58.03 11.05
CA PRO A 89 -40.55 57.27 12.28
C PRO A 89 -40.77 55.74 12.07
N ALA A 90 -40.90 55.05 13.20
CA ALA A 90 -41.22 53.64 13.40
C ALA A 90 -42.68 53.20 13.07
N ALA A 91 -42.86 51.89 12.88
CA ALA A 91 -44.14 51.20 13.13
C ALA A 91 -43.90 49.79 13.69
N ARG A 92 -44.40 49.53 14.90
CA ARG A 92 -44.57 48.23 15.57
C ARG A 92 -45.96 47.68 15.25
N SER A 93 -46.11 46.34 15.18
CA SER A 93 -47.32 45.61 15.63
C SER A 93 -47.20 44.08 15.45
N PRO A 94 -48.02 43.25 16.14
CA PRO A 94 -47.50 42.20 17.02
C PRO A 94 -47.94 40.76 16.70
N LEU A 95 -47.34 39.84 17.45
CA LEU A 95 -47.61 38.40 17.55
C LEU A 95 -49.04 38.05 18.01
N ARG A 96 -49.58 36.92 17.51
CA ARG A 96 -50.54 36.07 18.24
C ARG A 96 -50.30 34.58 17.99
N PRO A 97 -50.48 33.72 19.00
CA PRO A 97 -50.23 32.27 18.95
C PRO A 97 -51.51 31.48 18.64
N MET A 98 -51.38 30.27 18.07
CA MET A 98 -52.49 29.32 17.97
C MET A 98 -52.24 28.04 18.78
N ALA A 99 -53.32 27.65 19.45
CA ALA A 99 -53.44 26.62 20.46
C ALA A 99 -53.47 25.20 19.89
N VAL A 100 -53.09 24.26 20.74
CA VAL A 100 -53.18 22.81 20.56
C VAL A 100 -54.49 22.32 21.19
N SER A 101 -55.21 21.42 20.53
CA SER A 101 -56.15 20.50 21.18
C SER A 101 -56.27 19.16 20.42
N PRO A 102 -56.56 18.04 21.10
CA PRO A 102 -56.20 16.69 20.65
C PRO A 102 -57.39 15.87 20.15
N ARG A 103 -57.15 14.85 19.31
CA ARG A 103 -58.03 13.67 19.26
C ARG A 103 -57.35 12.42 18.72
N ALA A 104 -57.87 11.31 19.23
CA ALA A 104 -57.27 9.99 19.31
C ALA A 104 -57.52 9.09 18.10
N SER A 105 -56.59 8.13 17.95
CA SER A 105 -56.70 6.71 17.60
C SER A 105 -57.62 6.24 16.46
N ARG A 106 -57.04 5.44 15.54
CA ARG A 106 -57.19 3.96 15.52
C ARG A 106 -56.38 3.27 14.39
N HIS A 107 -55.82 2.12 14.80
CA HIS A 107 -55.43 0.91 14.06
C HIS A 107 -54.42 0.97 12.90
N SER A 108 -53.18 0.54 13.20
CA SER A 108 -52.26 -0.06 12.22
C SER A 108 -52.42 -1.60 12.21
N PRO A 109 -52.51 -2.24 11.04
CA PRO A 109 -52.32 -3.68 10.89
C PRO A 109 -50.81 -3.98 10.75
N GLY A 110 -50.30 -5.00 11.44
CA GLY A 110 -48.91 -5.43 11.30
C GLY A 110 -48.32 -6.22 12.46
N ALA A 111 -49.06 -6.41 13.55
CA ALA A 111 -48.57 -7.14 14.72
C ALA A 111 -48.60 -8.67 14.57
N GLY A 112 -49.42 -9.21 13.65
CA GLY A 112 -49.60 -10.66 13.48
C GLY A 112 -48.38 -11.38 12.91
N ASP A 113 -47.76 -10.81 11.86
CA ASP A 113 -46.70 -11.50 11.12
C ASP A 113 -45.35 -11.49 11.86
N LEU A 114 -45.09 -10.44 12.65
CA LEU A 114 -43.90 -10.35 13.50
C LEU A 114 -43.99 -11.27 14.73
N LEU A 115 -45.19 -11.52 15.25
CA LEU A 115 -45.40 -12.46 16.35
C LEU A 115 -45.19 -13.90 15.89
N ALA A 116 -45.67 -14.26 14.69
CA ALA A 116 -45.46 -15.58 14.10
C ALA A 116 -43.98 -15.87 13.77
N ALA A 117 -43.26 -14.87 13.25
CA ALA A 117 -41.81 -15.00 12.99
C ALA A 117 -41.00 -15.18 14.29
N ARG A 118 -41.39 -14.47 15.36
CA ARG A 118 -40.73 -14.57 16.66
C ARG A 118 -41.00 -15.92 17.35
N GLN A 119 -42.23 -16.40 17.31
CA GLN A 119 -42.58 -17.73 17.84
C GLN A 119 -41.86 -18.86 17.11
N THR A 120 -41.64 -18.71 15.79
CA THR A 120 -40.87 -19.67 14.99
C THR A 120 -39.38 -19.68 15.38
N LEU A 121 -38.79 -18.51 15.62
CA LEU A 121 -37.41 -18.35 16.07
C LEU A 121 -37.17 -18.94 17.47
N ASP A 122 -38.10 -18.72 18.40
CA ASP A 122 -38.00 -19.26 19.75
C ASP A 122 -38.17 -20.80 19.76
N ALA A 123 -39.05 -21.35 18.91
CA ALA A 123 -39.18 -22.80 18.73
C ALA A 123 -37.94 -23.46 18.10
N VAL A 124 -37.26 -22.78 17.17
CA VAL A 124 -35.98 -23.24 16.60
C VAL A 124 -34.88 -23.24 17.67
N ARG A 125 -34.88 -22.25 18.56
CA ARG A 125 -33.89 -22.10 19.63
C ARG A 125 -33.99 -23.20 20.68
N GLU A 126 -35.19 -23.55 21.11
CA GLU A 126 -35.41 -24.63 22.09
C GLU A 126 -35.10 -26.01 21.51
N ARG A 127 -35.38 -26.24 20.21
CA ARG A 127 -35.00 -27.50 19.54
C ARG A 127 -33.50 -27.64 19.30
N ALA A 128 -32.80 -26.54 19.02
CA ALA A 128 -31.34 -26.53 18.91
C ALA A 128 -30.66 -26.87 20.26
N LYS A 129 -31.27 -26.42 21.37
CA LYS A 129 -30.83 -26.74 22.73
C LYS A 129 -31.01 -28.22 23.08
N ALA A 130 -32.14 -28.82 22.69
CA ALA A 130 -32.40 -30.24 22.91
C ALA A 130 -31.48 -31.17 22.08
N ALA A 131 -30.94 -30.69 20.95
CA ALA A 131 -30.05 -31.46 20.09
C ALA A 131 -28.56 -31.47 20.55
N GLU A 132 -28.18 -30.67 21.57
CA GLU A 132 -26.78 -30.61 22.04
C GLU A 132 -26.30 -31.90 22.72
N GLU A 133 -27.20 -32.78 23.17
CA GLU A 133 -26.84 -33.99 23.92
C GLU A 133 -26.52 -35.22 23.05
N ASP A 134 -26.77 -35.17 21.73
CA ASP A 134 -26.49 -36.28 20.79
C ASP A 134 -25.63 -35.80 19.59
N SER A 135 -24.48 -36.44 19.37
CA SER A 135 -23.49 -36.02 18.35
C SER A 135 -23.92 -36.34 16.92
N PHE A 136 -24.76 -37.36 16.72
CA PHE A 136 -25.27 -37.74 15.40
C PHE A 136 -26.43 -36.83 14.99
N ALA A 137 -27.32 -36.50 15.94
CA ALA A 137 -28.38 -35.51 15.74
C ALA A 137 -27.81 -34.14 15.36
N ARG A 138 -26.69 -33.69 15.96
CA ARG A 138 -26.06 -32.38 15.66
C ARG A 138 -25.73 -32.16 14.18
N HIS A 139 -25.24 -33.17 13.47
CA HIS A 139 -24.85 -33.01 12.06
C HIS A 139 -26.08 -32.93 11.15
N VAL A 140 -27.06 -33.80 11.36
CA VAL A 140 -28.31 -33.80 10.56
C VAL A 140 -29.17 -32.56 10.87
N TYR A 141 -29.22 -32.12 12.13
CA TYR A 141 -30.00 -30.94 12.53
C TYR A 141 -29.39 -29.63 12.00
N SER A 142 -28.05 -29.52 11.94
CA SER A 142 -27.36 -28.32 11.45
C SER A 142 -27.62 -28.04 9.96
N ALA A 143 -27.63 -29.09 9.13
CA ALA A 143 -27.94 -28.97 7.71
C ALA A 143 -29.41 -28.59 7.46
N GLN A 144 -30.33 -29.15 8.26
CA GLN A 144 -31.75 -28.84 8.14
C GLN A 144 -32.10 -27.44 8.65
N MET A 145 -31.42 -26.96 9.71
CA MET A 145 -31.52 -25.58 10.19
C MET A 145 -30.99 -24.57 9.17
N ALA A 146 -29.86 -24.84 8.52
CA ALA A 146 -29.30 -23.97 7.49
C ALA A 146 -30.27 -23.80 6.31
N LYS A 147 -30.94 -24.89 5.91
CA LYS A 147 -31.95 -24.88 4.85
C LYS A 147 -33.21 -24.08 5.23
N GLN A 148 -33.70 -24.23 6.47
CA GLN A 148 -34.85 -23.47 6.97
C GLN A 148 -34.53 -21.98 7.19
N LEU A 149 -33.33 -21.64 7.63
CA LEU A 149 -32.89 -20.25 7.82
C LEU A 149 -32.74 -19.52 6.48
N ALA A 150 -32.15 -20.18 5.48
CA ALA A 150 -32.04 -19.65 4.12
C ALA A 150 -33.43 -19.41 3.48
N HIS A 151 -34.37 -20.34 3.67
CA HIS A 151 -35.74 -20.19 3.18
C HIS A 151 -36.49 -19.03 3.88
N THR A 152 -36.32 -18.89 5.19
CA THR A 152 -36.97 -17.82 5.98
C THR A 152 -36.40 -16.43 5.63
N LEU A 153 -35.09 -16.33 5.39
CA LEU A 153 -34.44 -15.10 4.93
C LEU A 153 -34.87 -14.71 3.50
N ALA A 154 -35.03 -15.70 2.61
CA ALA A 154 -35.52 -15.47 1.26
C ALA A 154 -36.98 -14.95 1.25
N GLU A 155 -37.86 -15.48 2.10
CA GLU A 155 -39.25 -14.99 2.23
C GLU A 155 -39.33 -13.60 2.87
N LEU A 156 -38.53 -13.31 3.92
CA LEU A 156 -38.46 -11.97 4.50
C LEU A 156 -37.96 -10.92 3.50
N GLN A 157 -37.01 -11.30 2.64
CA GLN A 157 -36.51 -10.44 1.58
C GLN A 157 -37.54 -10.25 0.45
N ARG A 158 -38.34 -11.28 0.14
CA ARG A 158 -39.45 -11.22 -0.81
C ARG A 158 -40.58 -10.29 -0.34
N VAL A 159 -40.98 -10.40 0.93
CA VAL A 159 -41.99 -9.51 1.55
C VAL A 159 -41.49 -8.06 1.61
N HIS A 160 -40.21 -7.85 1.91
CA HIS A 160 -39.60 -6.51 1.92
C HIS A 160 -39.61 -5.85 0.53
N LEU A 161 -39.32 -6.61 -0.53
CA LEU A 161 -39.32 -6.11 -1.91
C LEU A 161 -40.73 -5.86 -2.46
N GLN A 162 -41.73 -6.63 -2.04
CA GLN A 162 -43.13 -6.42 -2.44
C GLN A 162 -43.77 -5.20 -1.77
N HIS A 163 -43.33 -4.81 -0.57
CA HIS A 163 -43.86 -3.62 0.12
C HIS A 163 -43.27 -2.29 -0.38
N PHE A 164 -42.09 -2.29 -1.02
CA PHE A 164 -41.38 -1.05 -1.37
C PHE A 164 -41.54 -0.56 -2.82
N HIS A 165 -42.07 -1.36 -3.75
CA HIS A 165 -42.08 -0.99 -5.18
C HIS A 165 -43.44 -1.03 -5.89
N GLY A 166 -44.54 -0.92 -5.15
CA GLY A 166 -45.87 -0.80 -5.74
C GLY A 166 -46.63 0.45 -5.28
N ARG A 167 -46.44 1.60 -5.94
CA ARG A 167 -47.50 2.57 -6.32
C ARG A 167 -46.92 3.85 -6.95
N SER A 168 -47.63 4.34 -7.96
CA SER A 168 -47.27 5.47 -8.82
C SER A 168 -47.37 6.83 -8.11
N ARG A 169 -46.55 7.77 -8.59
CA ARG A 169 -46.51 9.18 -8.20
C ARG A 169 -47.86 9.88 -8.42
N LYS A 170 -48.51 10.34 -7.34
CA LYS A 170 -49.13 11.68 -7.28
C LYS A 170 -49.03 12.23 -5.85
N SER A 171 -48.49 13.45 -5.76
CA SER A 171 -48.39 14.40 -4.64
C SER A 171 -48.78 13.89 -3.24
N CYS A 172 -47.77 13.60 -2.41
CA CYS A 172 -47.93 13.37 -0.98
C CYS A 172 -47.10 14.42 -0.20
N PRO A 173 -47.71 15.21 0.71
CA PRO A 173 -47.02 16.23 1.52
C PRO A 173 -45.94 15.66 2.46
N VAL A 174 -45.92 14.33 2.65
CA VAL A 174 -44.91 13.63 3.47
C VAL A 174 -43.55 13.57 2.77
N CYS A 175 -43.50 13.71 1.43
CA CYS A 175 -42.23 13.70 0.69
C CYS A 175 -41.43 15.01 0.85
N GLU A 176 -42.11 16.16 0.99
CA GLU A 176 -41.43 17.45 1.23
C GLU A 176 -40.83 17.53 2.64
N THR A 177 -41.47 16.93 3.65
CA THR A 177 -40.92 16.86 5.01
C THR A 177 -39.71 15.93 5.12
N LEU A 178 -39.60 14.91 4.25
CA LEU A 178 -38.48 13.97 4.21
C LEU A 178 -37.28 14.50 3.41
N GLU A 179 -37.49 15.36 2.40
CA GLU A 179 -36.40 16.11 1.76
C GLU A 179 -35.78 17.15 2.71
N GLN A 180 -36.57 17.71 3.62
CA GLN A 180 -36.05 18.59 4.68
C GLN A 180 -35.22 17.81 5.73
N GLN A 181 -35.52 16.53 5.97
CA GLN A 181 -34.80 15.66 6.91
C GLN A 181 -33.55 14.98 6.34
N GLN A 182 -33.31 15.04 5.02
CA GLN A 182 -32.09 14.52 4.39
C GLN A 182 -30.85 15.42 4.55
N ARG A 183 -30.94 16.53 5.31
CA ARG A 183 -29.83 17.47 5.53
C ARG A 183 -29.04 17.27 6.84
N ASP A 184 -29.26 16.19 7.57
CA ASP A 184 -28.54 15.88 8.82
C ASP A 184 -27.80 14.53 8.74
N PRO A 185 -26.45 14.47 8.85
CA PRO A 185 -25.68 13.25 8.59
C PRO A 185 -25.68 12.21 9.72
N TYR A 186 -26.53 12.32 10.75
CA TYR A 186 -26.48 11.44 11.93
C TYR A 186 -27.35 10.17 11.89
N LEU A 187 -28.08 9.86 10.81
CA LEU A 187 -29.00 8.71 10.79
C LEU A 187 -28.77 7.67 9.67
N PHE A 188 -27.54 7.49 9.22
CA PHE A 188 -27.14 6.34 8.37
C PHE A 188 -26.41 5.22 9.13
N GLY A 189 -26.62 5.14 10.44
CA GLY A 189 -25.86 4.26 11.36
C GLY A 189 -26.57 3.00 11.86
N ARG A 190 -27.76 2.63 11.38
CA ARG A 190 -28.55 1.54 12.01
C ARG A 190 -28.66 0.21 11.26
N HIS A 191 -28.24 0.11 9.99
CA HIS A 191 -28.25 -1.18 9.25
C HIS A 191 -26.87 -1.84 9.11
N ALA A 192 -25.78 -1.15 9.47
CA ALA A 192 -24.45 -1.75 9.59
C ALA A 192 -24.24 -2.56 10.89
N VAL A 193 -25.25 -2.62 11.76
CA VAL A 193 -25.17 -3.26 13.08
C VAL A 193 -25.30 -4.79 13.00
N ALA A 194 -26.02 -5.35 12.02
CA ALA A 194 -26.23 -6.80 11.94
C ALA A 194 -24.96 -7.60 11.59
N TYR A 195 -24.05 -7.04 10.80
CA TYR A 195 -22.75 -7.67 10.50
C TYR A 195 -21.65 -7.29 11.50
N LYS A 196 -21.76 -6.12 12.19
CA LYS A 196 -20.83 -5.72 13.25
C LYS A 196 -21.11 -6.40 14.60
N SER A 197 -22.31 -6.96 14.80
CA SER A 197 -22.66 -7.68 16.03
C SER A 197 -22.40 -9.18 15.96
N MET A 198 -22.01 -9.73 14.81
CA MET A 198 -21.63 -11.14 14.73
C MET A 198 -20.28 -11.31 15.43
N SER A 199 -20.28 -12.12 16.49
CA SER A 199 -19.06 -12.59 17.12
C SER A 199 -18.20 -13.32 16.10
N THR A 200 -16.88 -13.30 16.30
CA THR A 200 -15.92 -14.04 15.47
C THR A 200 -16.29 -15.52 15.33
N ARG A 201 -17.01 -16.08 16.33
CA ARG A 201 -17.49 -17.46 16.34
C ARG A 201 -18.66 -17.71 15.37
N GLU A 202 -19.52 -16.72 15.13
CA GLU A 202 -20.64 -16.82 14.18
C GLU A 202 -20.19 -16.68 12.73
N LEU A 203 -19.23 -15.78 12.48
CA LEU A 203 -18.54 -15.68 11.18
C LEU A 203 -17.75 -16.95 10.86
N GLN A 204 -17.07 -17.53 11.85
CA GLN A 204 -16.38 -18.81 11.71
C GLN A 204 -17.35 -19.98 11.50
N GLY A 205 -18.53 -19.95 12.14
CA GLY A 205 -19.58 -20.95 11.94
C GLY A 205 -20.11 -20.98 10.50
N LEU A 206 -20.31 -19.80 9.90
CA LEU A 206 -20.67 -19.67 8.48
C LEU A 206 -19.57 -20.17 7.55
N LEU A 207 -18.31 -19.87 7.85
CA LEU A 207 -17.16 -20.34 7.07
C LEU A 207 -17.00 -21.87 7.15
N ASN A 208 -17.17 -22.45 8.33
CA ASN A 208 -17.10 -23.89 8.54
C ASN A 208 -18.27 -24.61 7.85
N ALA A 209 -19.48 -24.05 7.88
CA ALA A 209 -20.62 -24.60 7.16
C ALA A 209 -20.40 -24.59 5.63
N TYR A 210 -19.72 -23.57 5.12
CA TYR A 210 -19.34 -23.47 3.70
C TYR A 210 -18.28 -24.51 3.30
N VAL A 211 -17.27 -24.74 4.14
CA VAL A 211 -16.23 -25.76 3.90
C VAL A 211 -16.79 -27.18 3.96
N VAL A 212 -17.67 -27.48 4.92
CA VAL A 212 -18.34 -28.79 5.02
C VAL A 212 -19.25 -29.05 3.82
N ALA A 213 -19.94 -28.02 3.31
CA ALA A 213 -20.71 -28.12 2.08
C ALA A 213 -19.82 -28.49 0.88
N MET A 214 -18.65 -27.86 0.74
CA MET A 214 -17.69 -28.21 -0.31
C MET A 214 -17.11 -29.63 -0.19
N GLU A 215 -16.81 -30.09 1.03
CA GLU A 215 -16.27 -31.44 1.25
C GLU A 215 -17.29 -32.54 0.91
N SER A 216 -18.58 -32.30 1.18
CA SER A 216 -19.66 -33.23 0.83
C SER A 216 -19.91 -33.36 -0.68
N GLU A 217 -19.60 -32.32 -1.46
CA GLU A 217 -19.63 -32.39 -2.93
C GLU A 217 -18.40 -33.12 -3.52
N LEU A 218 -17.27 -33.13 -2.81
CA LEU A 218 -16.01 -33.74 -3.27
C LEU A 218 -15.84 -35.21 -2.86
N ALA A 219 -16.56 -35.68 -1.84
CA ALA A 219 -16.51 -37.05 -1.34
C ALA A 219 -16.79 -38.16 -2.40
N PRO A 220 -17.69 -37.99 -3.38
CA PRO A 220 -17.93 -39.01 -4.42
C PRO A 220 -16.70 -39.26 -5.32
N HIS A 221 -15.85 -38.24 -5.53
CA HIS A 221 -14.66 -38.35 -6.38
C HIS A 221 -13.48 -39.03 -5.68
N ALA A 222 -13.35 -38.88 -4.36
CA ALA A 222 -12.33 -39.58 -3.57
C ALA A 222 -12.62 -41.09 -3.45
N ALA A 223 -13.90 -41.47 -3.29
CA ALA A 223 -14.33 -42.87 -3.23
C ALA A 223 -14.11 -43.61 -4.57
N ALA A 224 -14.37 -42.94 -5.70
CA ALA A 224 -14.11 -43.48 -7.04
C ALA A 224 -12.61 -43.71 -7.33
N THR A 225 -11.74 -42.95 -6.67
CA THR A 225 -10.27 -43.07 -6.80
C THR A 225 -9.71 -44.18 -5.90
N ALA A 226 -10.34 -44.44 -4.74
CA ALA A 226 -9.98 -45.53 -3.84
C ALA A 226 -10.42 -46.91 -4.38
N ALA A 227 -11.59 -47.00 -5.01
CA ALA A 227 -12.10 -48.24 -5.60
C ALA A 227 -11.24 -48.78 -6.76
N LYS A 228 -10.52 -47.90 -7.48
CA LYS A 228 -9.58 -48.30 -8.55
C LYS A 228 -8.24 -48.87 -8.06
N ARG A 229 -7.97 -48.85 -6.75
CA ARG A 229 -6.71 -49.34 -6.16
C ARG A 229 -6.78 -50.78 -5.64
N SER A 230 -7.94 -51.43 -5.59
CA SER A 230 -8.08 -52.77 -4.98
C SER A 230 -7.98 -53.95 -5.96
N GLU A 231 -7.70 -53.72 -7.24
CA GLU A 231 -7.56 -54.80 -8.24
C GLU A 231 -6.11 -54.89 -8.74
N SER A 232 -5.23 -55.47 -7.91
CA SER A 232 -3.94 -56.01 -8.38
C SER A 232 -3.48 -57.12 -7.43
N PRO A 233 -3.25 -58.36 -7.90
CA PRO A 233 -2.82 -59.45 -7.04
C PRO A 233 -1.34 -59.31 -6.68
N ALA A 234 -1.03 -59.62 -5.42
CA ALA A 234 0.30 -59.53 -4.82
C ALA A 234 1.16 -60.76 -5.17
N GLU A 235 2.40 -60.52 -5.62
CA GLU A 235 3.49 -61.50 -5.60
C GLU A 235 4.45 -61.24 -4.43
N PRO A 236 5.07 -62.27 -3.83
CA PRO A 236 5.76 -62.16 -2.54
C PRO A 236 7.23 -61.73 -2.69
N LEU A 237 7.63 -60.74 -1.89
CA LEU A 237 9.00 -60.25 -1.77
C LEU A 237 9.89 -61.24 -0.98
N ALA A 238 10.93 -61.74 -1.65
CA ALA A 238 12.08 -62.38 -1.03
C ALA A 238 13.06 -61.34 -0.44
N ALA A 239 13.76 -61.76 0.62
CA ALA A 239 14.61 -60.96 1.49
C ALA A 239 15.81 -60.28 0.80
N MET A 240 16.10 -59.04 1.21
CA MET A 240 17.31 -58.27 0.89
C MET A 240 18.35 -58.39 2.03
N PRO A 241 19.66 -58.55 1.73
CA PRO A 241 20.73 -58.52 2.71
C PRO A 241 21.32 -57.10 2.91
N GLN A 242 22.00 -56.93 4.05
CA GLN A 242 22.57 -55.69 4.58
C GLN A 242 23.77 -55.10 3.79
N PRO A 243 24.08 -53.80 3.97
CA PRO A 243 25.10 -53.10 3.18
C PRO A 243 26.52 -53.29 3.73
N ARG A 244 27.49 -53.38 2.79
CA ARG A 244 28.93 -53.30 3.05
C ARG A 244 29.49 -51.91 2.71
N ASP A 245 30.58 -51.58 3.40
CA ASP A 245 31.38 -50.34 3.43
C ASP A 245 31.87 -49.79 2.06
N PRO A 246 32.28 -48.50 1.99
CA PRO A 246 32.69 -47.85 0.75
C PRO A 246 34.19 -48.04 0.44
N PRO A 247 34.60 -48.09 -0.85
CA PRO A 247 36.01 -48.17 -1.20
C PRO A 247 36.67 -46.81 -1.41
N ARG A 248 37.96 -46.77 -1.07
CA ARG A 248 38.91 -45.68 -1.26
C ARG A 248 39.22 -45.43 -2.73
N HIS A 249 39.26 -44.16 -3.14
CA HIS A 249 39.78 -43.73 -4.43
C HIS A 249 41.31 -43.75 -4.46
N SER A 250 41.88 -44.34 -5.51
CA SER A 250 43.25 -44.07 -5.95
C SER A 250 43.22 -43.63 -7.43
N PHE A 251 44.02 -42.61 -7.70
CA PHE A 251 44.18 -41.93 -8.98
C PHE A 251 45.29 -42.60 -9.80
N THR A 252 45.03 -42.91 -11.07
CA THR A 252 46.05 -42.88 -12.15
C THR A 252 45.38 -42.61 -13.51
N PRO A 253 45.99 -41.79 -14.40
CA PRO A 253 45.41 -41.43 -15.68
C PRO A 253 46.06 -42.19 -16.85
N SER A 254 45.29 -42.70 -17.82
CA SER A 254 45.83 -42.92 -19.17
C SER A 254 44.77 -43.24 -20.25
N ARG A 255 44.88 -42.48 -21.35
CA ARG A 255 44.70 -42.85 -22.76
C ARG A 255 43.29 -43.09 -23.35
N SER A 256 42.87 -42.04 -24.07
CA SER A 256 42.37 -42.03 -25.45
C SER A 256 42.11 -43.39 -26.15
N ARG A 257 40.84 -43.64 -26.48
CA ARG A 257 40.45 -44.49 -27.62
C ARG A 257 39.17 -43.94 -28.27
N LYS A 258 39.19 -43.86 -29.61
CA LYS A 258 38.09 -43.44 -30.50
C LYS A 258 36.87 -44.37 -30.37
N PRO A 259 35.65 -43.88 -30.69
CA PRO A 259 34.41 -44.60 -30.40
C PRO A 259 34.09 -45.65 -31.48
N ARG A 260 33.55 -46.78 -31.04
CA ARG A 260 32.89 -47.80 -31.86
C ARG A 260 31.40 -47.47 -31.85
N ALA A 261 30.78 -47.49 -33.03
CA ALA A 261 29.34 -47.36 -33.18
C ALA A 261 28.66 -48.66 -32.71
N ASP A 262 27.83 -48.56 -31.67
CA ASP A 262 26.87 -49.61 -31.29
C ASP A 262 25.47 -49.07 -31.55
N THR A 263 24.76 -49.77 -32.43
CA THR A 263 23.32 -49.71 -32.63
C THR A 263 22.63 -50.42 -31.46
N SER A 264 22.00 -49.65 -30.57
CA SER A 264 21.08 -50.18 -29.56
C SER A 264 19.64 -49.80 -29.92
N ASP A 265 18.78 -50.81 -30.01
CA ASP A 265 17.34 -50.67 -30.19
C ASP A 265 16.70 -49.78 -29.10
N PRO A 266 15.64 -49.00 -29.42
CA PRO A 266 15.00 -48.13 -28.46
C PRO A 266 14.20 -48.93 -27.42
N ALA A 267 14.46 -48.64 -26.15
CA ALA A 267 13.65 -49.11 -25.03
C ALA A 267 12.19 -48.64 -25.16
N PRO A 268 11.20 -49.41 -24.68
CA PRO A 268 9.78 -49.07 -24.79
C PRO A 268 9.49 -47.77 -24.03
N ALA A 269 8.76 -46.87 -24.70
CA ALA A 269 8.36 -45.56 -24.17
C ALA A 269 7.64 -45.69 -22.82
N ASP A 270 8.04 -44.85 -21.87
CA ASP A 270 7.46 -44.78 -20.53
C ASP A 270 6.04 -44.20 -20.59
N SER A 271 5.03 -45.09 -20.63
CA SER A 271 3.60 -44.77 -20.80
C SER A 271 3.04 -43.80 -19.75
N ARG A 272 3.76 -43.59 -18.64
CA ARG A 272 3.41 -42.63 -17.59
C ARG A 272 3.65 -41.18 -18.02
N CYS A 273 4.72 -40.89 -18.78
CA CYS A 273 4.98 -39.55 -19.31
C CYS A 273 3.93 -39.14 -20.35
N ASP A 274 3.51 -40.07 -21.21
CA ASP A 274 2.49 -39.82 -22.23
C ASP A 274 1.09 -39.53 -21.63
N SER A 275 0.83 -40.03 -20.43
CA SER A 275 -0.42 -39.78 -19.72
C SER A 275 -0.45 -38.38 -19.08
N ALA A 276 0.66 -37.94 -18.47
CA ALA A 276 0.78 -36.60 -17.90
C ALA A 276 0.76 -35.50 -18.98
N HIS A 277 1.42 -35.74 -20.12
CA HIS A 277 1.38 -34.82 -21.26
C HIS A 277 -0.04 -34.66 -21.85
N ARG A 278 -0.81 -35.76 -21.92
CA ARG A 278 -2.20 -35.71 -22.37
C ARG A 278 -3.10 -34.92 -21.41
N VAL A 279 -2.93 -35.10 -20.10
CA VAL A 279 -3.70 -34.36 -19.09
C VAL A 279 -3.35 -32.87 -19.11
N LEU A 280 -2.06 -32.52 -19.22
CA LEU A 280 -1.63 -31.12 -19.36
C LEU A 280 -2.17 -30.48 -20.66
N GLY A 281 -2.17 -31.22 -21.77
CA GLY A 281 -2.76 -30.77 -23.04
C GLY A 281 -4.25 -30.44 -22.91
N LEU A 282 -5.03 -31.33 -22.32
CA LEU A 282 -6.48 -31.12 -22.10
C LEU A 282 -6.76 -29.94 -21.17
N LEU A 283 -5.98 -29.76 -20.10
CA LEU A 283 -6.13 -28.61 -19.21
C LEU A 283 -5.76 -27.29 -19.90
N HIS A 284 -4.76 -27.29 -20.79
CA HIS A 284 -4.43 -26.13 -21.60
C HIS A 284 -5.55 -25.78 -22.58
N GLU A 285 -6.14 -26.77 -23.26
CA GLU A 285 -7.29 -26.55 -24.16
C GLU A 285 -8.52 -26.00 -23.43
N GLU A 286 -8.79 -26.52 -22.22
CA GLU A 286 -9.89 -26.07 -21.38
C GLU A 286 -9.65 -24.64 -20.87
N LEU A 287 -8.43 -24.32 -20.43
CA LEU A 287 -8.03 -22.97 -20.02
C LEU A 287 -8.16 -21.98 -21.19
N ASP A 288 -7.74 -22.36 -22.39
CA ASP A 288 -7.90 -21.56 -23.60
C ASP A 288 -9.37 -21.34 -23.97
N ALA A 289 -10.23 -22.35 -23.80
CA ALA A 289 -11.66 -22.23 -24.03
C ALA A 289 -12.33 -21.28 -23.03
N LEU A 290 -11.97 -21.38 -21.75
CA LEU A 290 -12.42 -20.46 -20.69
C LEU A 290 -11.95 -19.04 -20.93
N SER A 291 -10.69 -18.86 -21.36
CA SER A 291 -10.13 -17.56 -21.73
C SER A 291 -10.90 -16.94 -22.90
N ARG A 292 -11.18 -17.70 -23.98
CA ARG A 292 -12.01 -17.22 -25.10
C ARG A 292 -13.42 -16.83 -24.66
N ARG A 293 -14.04 -17.59 -23.76
CA ARG A 293 -15.36 -17.28 -23.21
C ARG A 293 -15.33 -16.00 -22.37
N TYR A 294 -14.33 -15.84 -21.52
CA TYR A 294 -14.10 -14.63 -20.74
C TYR A 294 -13.98 -13.40 -21.64
N HIS A 295 -13.14 -13.46 -22.68
CA HIS A 295 -12.95 -12.35 -23.62
C HIS A 295 -14.25 -11.94 -24.32
N ARG A 296 -15.06 -12.91 -24.78
CA ARG A 296 -16.39 -12.60 -25.38
C ARG A 296 -17.32 -11.88 -24.41
N LEU A 297 -17.38 -12.33 -23.15
CA LEU A 297 -18.23 -11.70 -22.13
C LEU A 297 -17.75 -10.29 -21.76
N VAL A 298 -16.44 -10.05 -21.72
CA VAL A 298 -15.92 -8.69 -21.47
C VAL A 298 -16.27 -7.74 -22.62
N ASP A 299 -16.08 -8.18 -23.87
CA ASP A 299 -16.41 -7.36 -25.04
C ASP A 299 -17.89 -6.99 -25.08
N GLU A 300 -18.76 -7.96 -24.78
CA GLU A 300 -20.20 -7.74 -24.69
C GLU A 300 -20.55 -6.81 -23.51
N TYR A 301 -19.89 -6.94 -22.35
CA TYR A 301 -20.12 -6.09 -21.18
C TYR A 301 -19.82 -4.61 -21.49
N HIS A 302 -18.75 -4.36 -22.25
CA HIS A 302 -18.35 -3.01 -22.65
C HIS A 302 -19.27 -2.37 -23.69
N ARG A 303 -19.93 -3.17 -24.55
CA ARG A 303 -20.89 -2.67 -25.55
C ARG A 303 -22.22 -2.19 -24.94
N LEU A 304 -22.57 -2.68 -23.76
CA LEU A 304 -23.81 -2.30 -23.08
C LEU A 304 -23.76 -0.85 -22.58
N SER A 305 -24.84 -0.09 -22.75
CA SER A 305 -24.91 1.32 -22.33
C SER A 305 -25.19 1.45 -20.83
N PRO A 306 -24.42 2.24 -20.08
CA PRO A 306 -24.70 2.47 -18.66
C PRO A 306 -26.00 3.27 -18.42
N ALA A 307 -26.53 3.95 -19.44
CA ALA A 307 -27.72 4.79 -19.31
C ALA A 307 -29.04 4.00 -19.46
N ASN A 308 -28.98 2.78 -20.03
CA ASN A 308 -30.15 1.94 -20.23
C ASN A 308 -30.33 0.98 -19.03
N ALA A 309 -31.52 0.97 -18.42
CA ALA A 309 -31.83 0.15 -17.25
C ALA A 309 -31.78 -1.37 -17.54
N GLU A 310 -32.06 -1.79 -18.76
CA GLU A 310 -31.92 -3.18 -19.22
C GLU A 310 -30.45 -3.58 -19.37
N ASP A 311 -29.65 -2.71 -20.00
CA ASP A 311 -28.20 -2.87 -20.11
C ASP A 311 -27.52 -2.90 -18.74
N GLN A 312 -27.99 -2.12 -17.77
CA GLN A 312 -27.51 -2.19 -16.39
C GLN A 312 -27.82 -3.55 -15.73
N ARG A 313 -29.00 -4.12 -15.97
CA ARG A 313 -29.34 -5.46 -15.46
C ARG A 313 -28.46 -6.53 -16.10
N ARG A 314 -28.28 -6.47 -17.42
CA ARG A 314 -27.41 -7.38 -18.17
C ARG A 314 -25.95 -7.25 -17.73
N ARG A 315 -25.44 -6.03 -17.52
CA ARG A 315 -24.11 -5.79 -16.91
C ARG A 315 -23.97 -6.44 -15.54
N ARG A 316 -24.96 -6.36 -14.65
CA ARG A 316 -24.90 -7.01 -13.32
C ARG A 316 -24.89 -8.54 -13.41
N GLN A 317 -25.59 -9.11 -14.39
CA GLN A 317 -25.53 -10.55 -14.65
C GLN A 317 -24.15 -10.95 -15.18
N MET A 318 -23.67 -10.27 -16.22
CA MET A 318 -22.37 -10.54 -16.83
C MET A 318 -21.21 -10.32 -15.86
N ALA A 319 -21.31 -9.37 -14.93
CA ALA A 319 -20.30 -9.18 -13.88
C ALA A 319 -20.20 -10.39 -12.95
N ARG A 320 -21.31 -11.09 -12.67
CA ARG A 320 -21.31 -12.34 -11.90
C ARG A 320 -20.68 -13.48 -12.72
N GLU A 321 -21.08 -13.63 -13.97
CA GLU A 321 -20.50 -14.64 -14.87
C GLU A 321 -18.99 -14.43 -15.09
N LEU A 322 -18.54 -13.17 -15.21
CA LEU A 322 -17.12 -12.83 -15.32
C LEU A 322 -16.36 -13.17 -14.03
N LYS A 323 -16.97 -12.96 -12.86
CA LYS A 323 -16.37 -13.36 -11.58
C LYS A 323 -16.21 -14.89 -11.52
N ASP A 324 -17.26 -15.64 -11.82
CA ASP A 324 -17.24 -17.11 -11.79
C ASP A 324 -16.20 -17.67 -12.79
N LEU A 325 -16.04 -17.02 -13.95
CA LEU A 325 -15.01 -17.38 -14.93
C LEU A 325 -13.59 -17.08 -14.46
N VAL A 326 -13.36 -15.97 -13.75
CA VAL A 326 -12.04 -15.66 -13.17
C VAL A 326 -11.68 -16.69 -12.11
N ASP A 327 -12.62 -17.00 -11.21
CA ASP A 327 -12.42 -18.01 -10.16
C ASP A 327 -12.09 -19.39 -10.79
N LEU A 328 -12.77 -19.76 -11.88
CA LEU A 328 -12.52 -21.02 -12.60
C LEU A 328 -11.17 -21.01 -13.36
N LEU A 329 -10.79 -19.88 -13.96
CA LEU A 329 -9.50 -19.72 -14.64
C LEU A 329 -8.33 -19.86 -13.65
N ASP A 330 -8.48 -19.31 -12.44
CA ASP A 330 -7.48 -19.43 -11.37
C ASP A 330 -7.33 -20.89 -10.95
N VAL A 331 -8.44 -21.59 -10.68
CA VAL A 331 -8.42 -23.04 -10.33
C VAL A 331 -7.74 -23.87 -11.43
N LYS A 332 -8.03 -23.61 -12.71
CA LYS A 332 -7.41 -24.35 -13.82
C LYS A 332 -5.93 -24.00 -14.00
N GLY A 333 -5.55 -22.74 -13.82
CA GLY A 333 -4.17 -22.30 -13.82
C GLY A 333 -3.34 -22.97 -12.71
N GLU A 334 -3.94 -23.13 -11.52
CA GLU A 334 -3.35 -23.85 -10.39
C GLU A 334 -3.20 -25.35 -10.67
N GLN A 335 -4.21 -26.00 -11.25
CA GLN A 335 -4.13 -27.42 -11.62
C GLN A 335 -2.96 -27.69 -12.59
N ILE A 336 -2.77 -26.81 -13.58
CA ILE A 336 -1.64 -26.88 -14.52
C ILE A 336 -0.30 -26.69 -13.78
N ALA A 337 -0.21 -25.70 -12.88
CA ALA A 337 1.01 -25.41 -12.14
C ALA A 337 1.43 -26.57 -11.23
N VAL A 338 0.47 -27.19 -10.53
CA VAL A 338 0.71 -28.37 -9.69
C VAL A 338 1.19 -29.55 -10.52
N LEU A 339 0.50 -29.86 -11.63
CA LEU A 339 0.87 -30.98 -12.51
C LEU A 339 2.23 -30.77 -13.19
N ALA A 340 2.55 -29.54 -13.59
CA ALA A 340 3.86 -29.20 -14.15
C ALA A 340 4.98 -29.29 -13.10
N GLY A 341 4.71 -28.93 -11.85
CA GLY A 341 5.66 -29.04 -10.73
C GLY A 341 5.98 -30.48 -10.34
N LEU A 342 5.03 -31.41 -10.51
CA LEU A 342 5.22 -32.84 -10.23
C LEU A 342 6.01 -33.56 -11.34
N HIS A 343 6.07 -32.99 -12.56
CA HIS A 343 6.74 -33.58 -13.72
C HIS A 343 7.66 -32.56 -14.43
N PRO A 344 8.80 -32.19 -13.82
CA PRO A 344 9.70 -31.18 -14.38
C PRO A 344 10.30 -31.52 -15.75
N GLY A 345 10.26 -32.79 -16.17
CA GLY A 345 10.67 -33.25 -17.51
C GLY A 345 9.62 -33.02 -18.63
N ALA A 346 8.38 -32.65 -18.28
CA ALA A 346 7.28 -32.47 -19.24
C ALA A 346 7.12 -31.01 -19.72
N ALA A 347 7.88 -30.07 -19.16
CA ALA A 347 7.81 -28.65 -19.52
C ALA A 347 8.84 -28.29 -20.61
N HIS A 348 8.34 -28.11 -21.83
CA HIS A 348 9.00 -27.66 -23.07
C HIS A 348 9.76 -28.71 -23.90
N PRO A 349 9.28 -29.07 -25.11
CA PRO A 349 10.15 -29.62 -26.14
C PRO A 349 11.13 -28.53 -26.59
N GLN A 350 12.42 -28.85 -26.58
CA GLN A 350 13.47 -28.03 -27.21
C GLN A 350 13.15 -27.92 -28.71
N PRO A 351 13.06 -26.70 -29.29
CA PRO A 351 13.02 -26.57 -30.74
C PRO A 351 14.36 -27.07 -31.30
N GLN A 352 14.32 -28.07 -32.18
CA GLN A 352 15.51 -28.51 -32.92
C GLN A 352 16.03 -27.36 -33.80
N PRO A 353 17.35 -27.25 -33.98
CA PRO A 353 17.94 -26.18 -34.77
C PRO A 353 17.75 -26.47 -36.27
N GLU A 354 16.82 -25.76 -36.91
CA GLU A 354 16.86 -25.62 -38.37
C GLU A 354 18.09 -24.81 -38.78
N GLN A 355 18.85 -25.37 -39.73
CA GLN A 355 20.04 -24.75 -40.31
C GLN A 355 19.68 -23.43 -41.03
N PRO A 356 20.42 -22.33 -40.82
CA PRO A 356 20.14 -21.10 -41.54
C PRO A 356 20.86 -21.11 -42.90
N ALA A 357 20.07 -21.10 -43.97
CA ALA A 357 20.51 -20.55 -45.24
C ALA A 357 20.59 -19.02 -45.10
N SER A 358 21.78 -18.47 -45.32
CA SER A 358 22.07 -17.03 -45.37
C SER A 358 21.27 -16.31 -46.46
N PRO A 359 20.81 -15.07 -46.21
CA PRO A 359 21.53 -13.94 -46.81
C PRO A 359 21.71 -12.71 -45.88
N SER A 360 22.65 -11.86 -46.27
CA SER A 360 23.29 -10.80 -45.46
C SER A 360 22.38 -9.65 -44.99
N PRO A 361 22.65 -9.01 -43.82
CA PRO A 361 21.96 -7.80 -43.40
C PRO A 361 22.90 -6.57 -43.48
N LYS A 362 22.83 -5.82 -44.58
CA LYS A 362 23.34 -4.43 -44.63
C LYS A 362 22.32 -3.38 -45.11
N SER A 363 21.06 -3.75 -45.32
CA SER A 363 20.04 -2.82 -45.88
C SER A 363 18.85 -2.52 -44.94
N ALA A 364 18.52 -3.39 -43.98
CA ALA A 364 17.27 -3.27 -43.21
C ALA A 364 17.30 -2.28 -42.01
N ARG A 365 18.48 -1.82 -41.56
CA ARG A 365 18.58 -0.89 -40.41
C ARG A 365 18.23 0.55 -40.76
N GLY A 366 18.34 0.97 -42.03
CA GLY A 366 18.05 2.35 -42.45
C GLY A 366 16.55 2.69 -42.54
N SER A 367 15.70 1.69 -42.81
CA SER A 367 14.28 1.93 -43.11
C SER A 367 13.37 1.85 -41.88
N ILE A 368 13.71 1.00 -40.90
CA ILE A 368 12.96 0.88 -39.64
C ILE A 368 13.25 2.07 -38.71
N GLN A 369 14.44 2.67 -38.78
CA GLN A 369 14.79 3.86 -38.00
C GLN A 369 14.09 5.14 -38.52
N ARG A 370 13.73 5.21 -39.81
CA ARG A 370 12.92 6.31 -40.37
C ARG A 370 11.43 6.16 -40.09
N ALA A 371 10.89 4.95 -40.07
CA ALA A 371 9.47 4.72 -39.72
C ALA A 371 9.17 5.04 -38.24
N PHE A 372 10.15 4.89 -37.33
CA PHE A 372 10.00 5.27 -35.91
C PHE A 372 10.29 6.76 -35.61
N GLN A 373 10.92 7.51 -36.52
CA GLN A 373 11.18 8.94 -36.33
C GLN A 373 9.98 9.85 -36.69
N VAL A 374 9.02 9.37 -37.49
CA VAL A 374 7.90 10.20 -38.01
C VAL A 374 6.76 10.38 -36.98
N ARG A 375 6.76 9.67 -35.84
CA ARG A 375 5.71 9.80 -34.80
C ARG A 375 6.14 10.42 -33.47
N ARG A 376 7.37 10.92 -33.35
CA ARG A 376 7.79 11.74 -32.19
C ARG A 376 7.69 13.22 -32.54
N GLN A 377 6.47 13.76 -32.58
CA GLN A 377 6.32 15.19 -32.30
C GLN A 377 6.69 15.39 -30.83
N ILE A 378 7.96 15.72 -30.58
CA ILE A 378 8.37 16.36 -29.34
C ILE A 378 7.63 17.70 -29.35
N ILE A 379 6.48 17.74 -28.68
CA ILE A 379 5.83 19.00 -28.38
C ILE A 379 6.75 19.68 -27.39
N ARG A 380 7.60 20.60 -27.87
CA ARG A 380 8.09 21.69 -27.03
C ARG A 380 6.82 22.44 -26.59
N LEU A 381 6.36 22.15 -25.38
CA LEU A 381 5.31 22.93 -24.76
C LEU A 381 5.92 24.31 -24.52
N SER A 382 5.62 25.27 -25.40
CA SER A 382 5.84 26.68 -25.09
C SER A 382 5.14 26.98 -23.76
N PRO A 383 5.75 27.78 -22.87
CA PRO A 383 5.09 28.20 -21.63
C PRO A 383 3.71 28.79 -21.96
N LEU A 384 2.71 28.46 -21.13
CA LEU A 384 1.36 29.01 -21.27
C LEU A 384 1.46 30.54 -21.24
N SER A 385 0.78 31.21 -22.17
CA SER A 385 0.73 32.67 -22.21
C SER A 385 0.13 33.22 -20.90
N PRO A 386 0.52 34.43 -20.44
CA PRO A 386 -0.13 35.09 -19.30
C PRO A 386 -1.66 35.14 -19.40
N SER A 387 -2.21 35.28 -20.62
CA SER A 387 -3.65 35.26 -20.90
C SER A 387 -4.31 33.91 -20.56
N SER A 388 -3.60 32.80 -20.77
CA SER A 388 -4.05 31.46 -20.39
C SER A 388 -4.10 31.28 -18.86
N ILE A 389 -3.24 32.00 -18.12
CA ILE A 389 -3.22 32.00 -16.65
C ILE A 389 -4.46 32.70 -16.11
N THR A 390 -4.77 33.89 -16.62
CA THR A 390 -5.99 34.63 -16.23
C THR A 390 -7.26 33.84 -16.58
N LEU A 391 -7.25 33.06 -17.66
CA LEU A 391 -8.36 32.18 -18.01
C LEU A 391 -8.47 30.98 -17.04
N LEU A 392 -7.35 30.36 -16.66
CA LEU A 392 -7.31 29.29 -15.64
C LEU A 392 -7.81 29.80 -14.28
N GLU A 393 -7.38 30.99 -13.86
CA GLU A 393 -7.86 31.64 -12.63
C GLU A 393 -9.37 31.91 -12.68
N LYS A 394 -9.88 32.38 -13.83
CA LYS A 394 -11.32 32.60 -14.03
C LYS A 394 -12.14 31.31 -14.08
N LEU A 395 -11.60 30.23 -14.65
CA LEU A 395 -12.27 28.93 -14.73
C LEU A 395 -12.29 28.21 -13.38
N LEU A 396 -11.25 28.39 -12.56
CA LEU A 396 -11.12 27.81 -11.23
C LEU A 396 -11.74 28.70 -10.12
N GLY A 397 -12.06 29.95 -10.42
CA GLY A 397 -12.75 30.88 -9.53
C GLY A 397 -14.27 30.62 -9.38
N LYS A 398 -14.84 29.63 -10.08
CA LYS A 398 -16.26 29.24 -9.96
C LYS A 398 -16.56 28.26 -8.82
N ASP A 399 -15.60 28.00 -7.92
CA ASP A 399 -15.82 27.09 -6.79
C ASP A 399 -16.76 27.67 -5.73
N ARG A 400 -17.54 26.74 -5.14
CA ARG A 400 -18.55 26.95 -4.11
C ARG A 400 -17.91 27.45 -2.81
N HIS A 401 -17.52 28.72 -2.76
CA HIS A 401 -17.22 29.38 -1.50
C HIS A 401 -18.53 29.42 -0.68
N HIS A 402 -18.72 28.44 0.20
CA HIS A 402 -19.66 28.60 1.32
C HIS A 402 -19.21 29.84 2.09
N GLY A 403 -20.05 30.88 2.06
CA GLY A 403 -19.72 32.29 2.29
C GLY A 403 -19.22 32.68 3.68
N PHE A 404 -18.06 32.18 4.09
CA PHE A 404 -17.33 32.69 5.26
C PHE A 404 -16.27 33.70 4.81
N LYS A 405 -16.66 34.98 4.71
CA LYS A 405 -15.71 36.10 4.63
C LYS A 405 -15.12 36.38 6.03
N GLN A 406 -14.32 35.46 6.54
CA GLN A 406 -13.48 35.74 7.70
C GLN A 406 -12.18 36.37 7.18
N LYS A 407 -11.69 37.46 7.81
CA LYS A 407 -10.36 38.01 7.52
C LYS A 407 -9.32 36.95 7.90
N ASP A 408 -8.92 36.14 6.93
CA ASP A 408 -7.87 35.15 7.15
C ASP A 408 -6.60 35.89 7.58
N GLY A 409 -6.01 35.47 8.70
CA GLY A 409 -4.75 36.03 9.19
C GLY A 409 -3.63 35.87 8.15
N PRO A 410 -2.50 36.59 8.30
CA PRO A 410 -1.44 36.66 7.29
C PRO A 410 -0.71 35.34 7.03
N PHE A 411 -0.92 34.30 7.85
CA PHE A 411 -0.25 33.01 7.73
C PHE A 411 -0.73 32.23 6.49
N MET A 412 0.14 32.15 5.47
CA MET A 412 -0.05 31.42 4.21
C MET A 412 -1.44 31.58 3.56
N PRO A 413 -1.78 32.75 2.99
CA PRO A 413 -3.12 33.01 2.44
C PRO A 413 -3.56 32.00 1.37
N SER A 414 -4.83 31.59 1.37
CA SER A 414 -5.37 30.57 0.46
C SER A 414 -5.18 30.91 -1.01
N GLY A 415 -5.47 32.16 -1.37
CA GLY A 415 -5.31 32.66 -2.73
C GLY A 415 -3.86 32.56 -3.21
N LEU A 416 -2.91 32.92 -2.35
CA LEU A 416 -1.48 32.84 -2.63
C LEU A 416 -1.03 31.39 -2.83
N LEU A 417 -1.39 30.51 -1.90
CA LEU A 417 -1.01 29.09 -1.94
C LEU A 417 -1.54 28.39 -3.18
N ARG A 418 -2.82 28.63 -3.53
CA ARG A 418 -3.47 28.08 -4.73
C ARG A 418 -2.88 28.67 -6.01
N ALA A 419 -2.62 29.97 -6.07
CA ALA A 419 -1.99 30.62 -7.23
C ALA A 419 -0.58 30.05 -7.47
N ALA A 420 0.20 29.88 -6.40
CA ALA A 420 1.53 29.27 -6.46
C ALA A 420 1.49 27.83 -6.98
N PHE A 421 0.49 27.04 -6.56
CA PHE A 421 0.28 25.68 -7.03
C PHE A 421 0.02 25.65 -8.54
N LEU A 422 -0.92 26.46 -9.02
CA LEU A 422 -1.27 26.54 -10.44
C LEU A 422 -0.11 27.03 -11.31
N ARG A 423 0.68 27.99 -10.82
CA ARG A 423 1.90 28.45 -11.49
C ARG A 423 2.95 27.35 -11.55
N THR A 424 3.10 26.57 -10.48
CA THR A 424 4.04 25.43 -10.43
C THR A 424 3.67 24.33 -11.42
N LEU A 425 2.38 24.07 -11.66
CA LEU A 425 1.94 23.10 -12.67
C LEU A 425 2.42 23.44 -14.09
N GLN A 426 2.75 24.70 -14.37
CA GLN A 426 3.32 25.11 -15.66
C GLN A 426 4.74 24.55 -15.86
N ASP A 427 5.50 24.43 -14.77
CA ASP A 427 6.82 23.79 -14.76
C ASP A 427 6.71 22.25 -14.73
N PHE A 428 5.55 21.71 -14.35
CA PHE A 428 5.26 20.27 -14.23
C PHE A 428 4.01 19.85 -15.04
N PRO A 429 3.98 20.05 -16.37
CA PRO A 429 2.79 19.82 -17.19
C PRO A 429 2.30 18.37 -17.17
N ILE A 430 3.20 17.40 -16.89
CA ILE A 430 2.84 15.98 -16.76
C ILE A 430 1.79 15.73 -15.66
N LEU A 431 1.71 16.59 -14.65
CA LEU A 431 0.75 16.50 -13.56
C LEU A 431 -0.67 16.99 -13.94
N ALA A 432 -0.84 17.51 -15.15
CA ALA A 432 -2.15 17.80 -15.75
C ALA A 432 -2.52 16.79 -16.87
N GLY A 433 -1.77 15.69 -16.98
CA GLY A 433 -1.95 14.67 -18.00
C GLY A 433 -2.94 13.56 -17.63
N ARG A 434 -3.21 12.68 -18.58
CA ARG A 434 -4.00 11.45 -18.42
C ARG A 434 -3.13 10.24 -18.70
N ILE A 435 -3.33 9.16 -17.94
CA ILE A 435 -2.70 7.87 -18.25
C ILE A 435 -3.51 7.24 -19.37
N ILE A 436 -2.85 6.92 -20.48
CA ILE A 436 -3.44 6.21 -21.61
C ILE A 436 -2.67 4.90 -21.79
N ILE A 437 -3.38 3.78 -21.75
CA ILE A 437 -2.82 2.47 -22.11
C ILE A 437 -3.23 2.18 -23.55
N ASP A 438 -2.27 1.81 -24.40
CA ASP A 438 -2.55 1.38 -25.78
C ASP A 438 -2.99 -0.09 -25.87
N GLY A 439 -3.33 -0.56 -27.07
CA GLY A 439 -3.75 -1.94 -27.30
C GLY A 439 -2.69 -3.00 -26.96
N ASP A 440 -1.42 -2.59 -26.92
CA ASP A 440 -0.30 -3.46 -26.53
C ASP A 440 -0.06 -3.44 -25.01
N GLY A 441 -0.87 -2.72 -24.23
CA GLY A 441 -0.71 -2.61 -22.78
C GLY A 441 0.36 -1.59 -22.34
N ARG A 442 0.93 -0.80 -23.27
CA ARG A 442 1.92 0.22 -22.93
C ARG A 442 1.24 1.48 -22.44
N GLY A 443 1.65 1.94 -21.25
CA GLY A 443 1.17 3.17 -20.66
C GLY A 443 1.94 4.41 -21.15
N SER A 444 1.21 5.47 -21.47
CA SER A 444 1.73 6.80 -21.74
C SER A 444 1.01 7.83 -20.87
N ILE A 445 1.66 8.98 -20.64
CA ILE A 445 1.00 10.14 -20.02
C ILE A 445 0.84 11.19 -21.09
N VAL A 446 -0.41 11.51 -21.42
CA VAL A 446 -0.76 12.46 -22.48
C VAL A 446 -1.28 13.74 -21.85
N VAL A 447 -0.64 14.85 -22.19
CA VAL A 447 -1.06 16.20 -21.78
C VAL A 447 -1.77 16.86 -22.94
N ASP A 448 -3.11 16.83 -22.91
CA ASP A 448 -3.94 17.50 -23.90
C ASP A 448 -4.21 18.93 -23.47
N LYS A 449 -3.64 19.90 -24.20
CA LYS A 449 -3.81 21.34 -23.92
C LYS A 449 -5.27 21.80 -23.97
N SER A 450 -6.11 21.12 -24.75
CA SER A 450 -7.53 21.44 -24.91
C SER A 450 -8.42 20.75 -23.88
N ASN A 451 -7.91 19.71 -23.21
CA ASN A 451 -8.64 18.90 -22.24
C ASN A 451 -7.70 18.43 -21.10
N LEU A 452 -7.17 19.41 -20.37
CA LEU A 452 -6.29 19.14 -19.23
C LEU A 452 -7.03 18.34 -18.15
N ASN A 453 -6.37 17.30 -17.64
CA ASN A 453 -6.84 16.60 -16.45
C ASN A 453 -6.42 17.41 -15.22
N MET A 454 -7.16 18.49 -14.97
CA MET A 454 -6.83 19.43 -13.91
C MET A 454 -6.73 18.71 -12.56
N PRO A 455 -5.65 18.96 -11.79
CA PRO A 455 -5.48 18.41 -10.46
C PRO A 455 -6.62 18.73 -9.50
N GLU A 456 -6.78 17.89 -8.49
CA GLU A 456 -7.66 18.20 -7.37
C GLU A 456 -6.90 19.04 -6.35
N TYR A 457 -7.43 20.23 -6.03
CA TYR A 457 -6.95 21.08 -4.93
C TYR A 457 -8.14 21.38 -4.04
N VAL A 458 -8.13 20.83 -2.83
CA VAL A 458 -9.15 21.05 -1.81
C VAL A 458 -8.53 21.81 -0.66
N GLU A 459 -9.27 22.75 -0.10
CA GLU A 459 -8.88 23.44 1.12
C GLU A 459 -10.02 23.40 2.12
N THR A 460 -9.73 22.96 3.34
CA THR A 460 -10.71 22.87 4.43
C THR A 460 -10.15 23.51 5.70
N ARG A 461 -11.05 23.72 6.67
CA ARG A 461 -10.70 24.24 8.00
C ARG A 461 -10.95 23.14 9.03
N GLY A 462 -9.97 22.93 9.89
CA GLY A 462 -10.02 22.01 11.01
C GLY A 462 -10.36 22.73 12.32
N CYS A 463 -10.81 21.96 13.29
CA CYS A 463 -11.08 22.42 14.65
C CYS A 463 -9.88 22.30 15.60
N VAL A 464 -8.77 21.70 15.16
CA VAL A 464 -7.57 21.48 15.98
C VAL A 464 -6.59 22.64 15.77
N HIS A 465 -6.08 23.22 16.86
CA HIS A 465 -5.04 24.26 16.85
C HIS A 465 -3.64 23.63 16.75
N TYR A 466 -2.67 24.32 16.13
CA TYR A 466 -1.29 23.83 15.92
C TYR A 466 -0.62 23.31 17.20
N ARG A 467 -0.71 24.06 18.30
CA ARG A 467 -0.13 23.69 19.61
C ARG A 467 -0.56 22.30 20.10
N PHE A 468 -1.77 21.85 19.78
CA PHE A 468 -2.21 20.50 20.14
C PHE A 468 -1.50 19.42 19.31
N LEU A 469 -1.29 19.67 18.02
CA LEU A 469 -0.52 18.74 17.18
C LEU A 469 0.93 18.68 17.64
N GLU A 470 1.53 19.82 17.94
CA GLU A 470 2.90 19.91 18.47
C GLU A 470 3.04 19.17 19.81
N ALA A 471 2.12 19.41 20.76
CA ALA A 471 2.10 18.71 22.04
C ALA A 471 1.88 17.19 21.90
N ALA A 472 1.23 16.75 20.82
CA ALA A 472 1.04 15.35 20.46
C ALA A 472 2.20 14.77 19.63
N ASN A 473 3.32 15.48 19.46
CA ASN A 473 4.44 15.11 18.58
C ASN A 473 3.98 14.75 17.16
N PHE A 474 2.99 15.48 16.65
CA PHE A 474 2.39 15.28 15.34
C PHE A 474 1.81 13.87 15.12
N ASN A 475 1.35 13.21 16.18
CA ASN A 475 0.62 11.96 16.08
C ASN A 475 -0.62 12.13 15.19
N TRP A 476 -0.80 11.21 14.23
CA TRP A 476 -1.95 11.17 13.34
C TRP A 476 -3.30 11.09 14.06
N GLU A 477 -3.36 10.53 15.26
CA GLU A 477 -4.58 10.51 16.07
C GLU A 477 -5.02 11.91 16.53
N ALA A 478 -4.09 12.88 16.59
CA ALA A 478 -4.40 14.27 16.90
C ALA A 478 -4.85 15.09 15.68
N VAL A 479 -4.61 14.59 14.46
CA VAL A 479 -5.09 15.20 13.23
C VAL A 479 -6.57 14.85 13.06
N PRO A 480 -7.44 15.80 12.62
CA PRO A 480 -8.85 15.48 12.39
C PRO A 480 -9.03 14.25 11.49
N HIS A 481 -10.04 13.44 11.77
CA HIS A 481 -10.31 12.25 10.97
C HIS A 481 -10.73 12.63 9.54
N LYS A 482 -10.44 11.73 8.58
CA LYS A 482 -10.82 11.86 7.16
C LYS A 482 -10.21 13.06 6.43
N VAL A 483 -9.09 13.59 6.93
CA VAL A 483 -8.38 14.67 6.23
C VAL A 483 -7.70 14.15 4.94
N PRO A 484 -7.04 12.99 4.87
CA PRO A 484 -6.59 12.48 3.58
C PRO A 484 -7.78 12.28 2.63
N THR A 485 -7.84 13.05 1.53
CA THR A 485 -8.92 12.93 0.52
C THR A 485 -8.69 11.77 -0.44
N VAL A 486 -7.44 11.34 -0.58
CA VAL A 486 -7.04 10.22 -1.42
C VAL A 486 -6.19 9.21 -0.64
N GLY A 487 -6.33 7.95 -1.02
CA GLY A 487 -5.52 6.87 -0.48
C GLY A 487 -4.09 6.87 -1.01
N VAL A 488 -3.31 5.89 -0.60
CA VAL A 488 -1.92 5.72 -1.08
C VAL A 488 -1.85 5.25 -2.52
N ILE A 489 -2.83 4.44 -2.93
CA ILE A 489 -2.95 3.97 -4.29
C ILE A 489 -3.83 4.96 -5.05
N PRO A 490 -3.38 5.42 -6.24
CA PRO A 490 -4.18 6.30 -7.07
C PRO A 490 -5.44 5.57 -7.53
N SER A 491 -6.60 6.11 -7.20
CA SER A 491 -7.93 5.62 -7.58
C SER A 491 -8.65 6.64 -8.47
N ARG A 492 -9.82 6.28 -8.97
CA ARG A 492 -10.69 7.23 -9.69
C ARG A 492 -11.04 8.42 -8.79
N GLY A 493 -10.89 9.63 -9.33
CA GLY A 493 -11.45 10.85 -8.74
C GLY A 493 -12.95 10.97 -9.01
N ALA A 494 -13.55 12.10 -8.61
CA ALA A 494 -14.98 12.36 -8.79
C ALA A 494 -15.43 12.39 -10.27
N ASP A 495 -14.52 12.69 -11.19
CA ASP A 495 -14.75 12.67 -12.64
C ASP A 495 -14.44 11.32 -13.30
N GLY A 496 -14.21 10.28 -12.50
CA GLY A 496 -13.89 8.93 -12.97
C GLY A 496 -12.44 8.77 -13.47
N CYS A 497 -11.62 9.81 -13.43
CA CYS A 497 -10.24 9.80 -13.92
C CYS A 497 -9.25 9.76 -12.75
N ILE A 498 -8.10 9.11 -12.93
CA ILE A 498 -6.99 9.26 -11.97
C ILE A 498 -6.41 10.67 -12.11
N LYS A 499 -6.35 11.41 -11.01
CA LYS A 499 -5.66 12.71 -10.93
C LYS A 499 -4.16 12.49 -10.74
N MET A 500 -3.34 13.19 -11.53
CA MET A 500 -1.88 13.03 -11.47
C MET A 500 -1.25 13.78 -10.30
N VAL A 501 -1.99 14.70 -9.69
CA VAL A 501 -1.69 15.24 -8.36
C VAL A 501 -3.00 15.59 -7.65
N ASN A 502 -3.07 15.27 -6.36
CA ASN A 502 -4.14 15.66 -5.46
C ASN A 502 -3.52 16.40 -4.28
N VAL A 503 -4.07 17.56 -3.97
CA VAL A 503 -3.65 18.39 -2.84
C VAL A 503 -4.85 18.62 -1.94
N HIS A 504 -4.69 18.35 -0.66
CA HIS A 504 -5.61 18.84 0.37
C HIS A 504 -4.84 19.69 1.38
N ALA A 505 -5.21 20.97 1.47
CA ALA A 505 -4.72 21.93 2.44
C ALA A 505 -5.71 22.01 3.62
N LEU A 506 -5.34 21.49 4.79
CA LEU A 506 -6.13 21.63 6.02
C LEU A 506 -5.58 22.80 6.84
N ARG A 507 -6.35 23.90 6.92
CA ARG A 507 -6.05 25.00 7.84
C ARG A 507 -6.44 24.61 9.26
N LEU A 508 -5.54 24.78 10.20
CA LEU A 508 -5.79 24.52 11.62
C LEU A 508 -6.64 25.65 12.24
N ARG A 509 -7.23 25.40 13.42
CA ARG A 509 -8.08 26.35 14.14
C ARG A 509 -7.37 27.70 14.24
N SER A 510 -8.11 28.77 13.98
CA SER A 510 -7.62 30.16 14.00
C SER A 510 -6.46 30.44 13.03
N ASN A 511 -6.32 29.65 11.96
CA ASN A 511 -5.21 29.71 11.02
C ASN A 511 -3.83 29.58 11.70
N SER A 512 -3.77 28.84 12.82
CA SER A 512 -2.57 28.64 13.64
C SER A 512 -1.49 27.77 12.99
N GLY A 513 -1.82 27.11 11.89
CA GLY A 513 -0.93 26.23 11.15
C GLY A 513 -1.64 25.62 9.94
N LEU A 514 -0.89 24.85 9.15
CA LEU A 514 -1.35 24.22 7.92
C LEU A 514 -0.83 22.79 7.85
N VAL A 515 -1.71 21.85 7.48
CA VAL A 515 -1.31 20.49 7.10
C VAL A 515 -1.54 20.32 5.61
N LEU A 516 -0.48 19.97 4.87
CA LEU A 516 -0.53 19.72 3.44
C LEU A 516 -0.48 18.22 3.14
N PHE A 517 -1.52 17.72 2.49
CA PHE A 517 -1.59 16.37 1.96
C PHE A 517 -1.34 16.45 0.47
N VAL A 518 -0.24 15.87 0.01
CA VAL A 518 0.11 15.85 -1.42
C VAL A 518 0.27 14.41 -1.86
N ASN A 519 -0.53 14.00 -2.84
CA ASN A 519 -0.51 12.67 -3.42
C ASN A 519 -0.24 12.77 -4.92
N MET A 520 0.65 11.92 -5.42
CA MET A 520 0.95 11.79 -6.85
C MET A 520 1.09 10.31 -7.20
N PRO A 521 0.50 9.83 -8.31
CA PRO A 521 0.67 8.46 -8.75
C PRO A 521 2.15 8.13 -9.00
N HIS A 522 2.63 7.03 -8.42
CA HIS A 522 4.05 6.63 -8.51
C HIS A 522 4.48 6.26 -9.95
N CYS A 523 3.52 5.99 -10.84
CA CYS A 523 3.79 5.79 -12.27
C CYS A 523 4.18 7.10 -13.00
N VAL A 524 3.90 8.27 -12.41
CA VAL A 524 4.19 9.60 -12.96
C VAL A 524 5.56 10.09 -12.49
N VAL A 525 5.74 10.17 -11.17
CA VAL A 525 6.96 10.63 -10.50
C VAL A 525 7.36 9.66 -9.38
N ASP A 526 8.65 9.62 -9.06
CA ASP A 526 9.13 9.00 -7.82
C ASP A 526 9.34 10.06 -6.72
N GLY A 527 9.94 9.65 -5.59
CA GLY A 527 10.22 10.58 -4.48
C GLY A 527 11.10 11.78 -4.85
N VAL A 528 11.99 11.65 -5.85
CA VAL A 528 12.81 12.77 -6.34
C VAL A 528 11.94 13.77 -7.10
N GLY A 529 11.09 13.28 -8.00
CA GLY A 529 10.14 14.13 -8.73
C GLY A 529 9.10 14.78 -7.82
N TYR A 530 8.59 14.04 -6.84
CA TYR A 530 7.70 14.54 -5.80
C TYR A 530 8.34 15.68 -5.01
N SER A 531 9.56 15.49 -4.49
CA SER A 531 10.27 16.54 -3.75
C SER A 531 10.60 17.75 -4.61
N ALA A 532 10.94 17.53 -5.89
CA ALA A 532 11.18 18.61 -6.83
C ALA A 532 9.93 19.49 -7.05
N PHE A 533 8.75 18.87 -7.15
CA PHE A 533 7.48 19.59 -7.27
C PHE A 533 7.16 20.40 -6.01
N VAL A 534 7.17 19.77 -4.83
CA VAL A 534 6.80 20.45 -3.57
C VAL A 534 7.75 21.61 -3.27
N ASN A 535 9.05 21.43 -3.49
CA ASN A 535 10.02 22.50 -3.30
C ASN A 535 9.85 23.63 -4.31
N ARG A 536 9.51 23.31 -5.56
CA ARG A 536 9.19 24.34 -6.56
C ARG A 536 7.94 25.12 -6.19
N TRP A 537 6.91 24.42 -5.70
CA TRP A 537 5.69 25.06 -5.22
C TRP A 537 5.96 26.04 -4.08
N ALA A 538 6.78 25.63 -3.11
CA ALA A 538 7.22 26.48 -2.02
C ALA A 538 8.02 27.71 -2.52
N GLU A 539 8.95 27.53 -3.46
CA GLU A 539 9.73 28.61 -4.10
C GLU A 539 8.83 29.63 -4.82
N VAL A 540 7.85 29.14 -5.59
CA VAL A 540 6.87 30.00 -6.30
C VAL A 540 5.97 30.74 -5.32
N CYS A 541 5.58 30.11 -4.19
CA CYS A 541 4.76 30.74 -3.17
C CYS A 541 5.46 31.94 -2.54
N ARG A 542 6.74 31.79 -2.16
CA ARG A 542 7.55 32.91 -1.67
C ARG A 542 7.73 34.01 -2.70
N TRP A 543 8.04 33.63 -3.94
CA TRP A 543 8.19 34.60 -5.02
C TRP A 543 6.93 35.45 -5.23
N LEU A 544 5.74 34.84 -5.16
CA LEU A 544 4.47 35.57 -5.21
C LEU A 544 4.23 36.42 -3.95
N GLN A 545 4.64 35.93 -2.77
CA GLN A 545 4.53 36.65 -1.50
C GLN A 545 5.35 37.95 -1.51
N ASP A 546 6.53 37.92 -2.11
CA ASP A 546 7.44 39.06 -2.28
C ASP A 546 6.99 40.00 -3.41
N GLY A 547 5.71 39.93 -3.80
CA GLY A 547 5.12 40.76 -4.84
C GLY A 547 5.62 40.45 -6.26
N ALA A 548 6.23 39.29 -6.47
CA ALA A 548 6.89 38.93 -7.72
C ALA A 548 7.92 39.99 -8.19
N ALA A 549 8.56 40.68 -7.23
CA ALA A 549 9.43 41.81 -7.52
C ALA A 549 10.74 41.41 -8.24
N SER A 550 11.21 40.18 -8.04
CA SER A 550 12.36 39.61 -8.75
C SER A 550 11.93 38.62 -9.83
N ASP A 551 12.84 38.26 -10.74
CA ASP A 551 12.59 37.12 -11.62
C ASP A 551 12.52 35.82 -10.83
N LEU A 552 11.50 34.99 -11.10
CA LEU A 552 11.43 33.64 -10.56
C LEU A 552 12.59 32.81 -11.15
N PRO A 553 13.47 32.22 -10.31
CA PRO A 553 14.62 31.46 -10.81
C PRO A 553 14.16 30.39 -11.81
N HIS A 554 14.77 30.40 -12.99
CA HIS A 554 14.45 29.41 -14.02
C HIS A 554 14.95 28.03 -13.58
N ARG A 555 14.04 27.05 -13.51
CA ARG A 555 14.36 25.65 -13.22
C ARG A 555 13.98 24.80 -14.43
N THR A 556 14.95 24.07 -14.96
CA THR A 556 14.71 23.09 -16.01
C THR A 556 14.53 21.71 -15.40
N TYR A 557 13.39 21.08 -15.67
CA TYR A 557 13.13 19.68 -15.35
C TYR A 557 13.00 18.91 -16.67
N THR A 558 13.49 17.67 -16.72
CA THR A 558 13.22 16.81 -17.88
C THR A 558 12.11 15.81 -17.58
N PHE A 559 11.12 15.82 -18.45
CA PHE A 559 10.00 14.86 -18.49
C PHE A 559 10.15 13.86 -19.65
N ASP A 560 11.14 14.04 -20.52
CA ASP A 560 11.43 13.12 -21.61
C ASP A 560 11.96 11.80 -21.05
N ARG A 561 11.11 10.77 -20.96
CA ARG A 561 11.49 9.46 -20.45
C ARG A 561 12.54 8.76 -21.31
N ALA A 562 12.67 9.12 -22.59
CA ALA A 562 13.70 8.56 -23.47
C ALA A 562 15.12 8.99 -23.08
N VAL A 563 15.29 9.95 -22.15
CA VAL A 563 16.60 10.23 -21.53
C VAL A 563 17.14 9.03 -20.76
N VAL A 564 16.26 8.18 -20.22
CA VAL A 564 16.64 6.97 -19.49
C VAL A 564 17.27 5.99 -20.48
N ASP A 565 16.60 5.69 -21.60
CA ASP A 565 17.10 4.82 -22.67
C ASP A 565 18.47 5.29 -23.18
N ARG A 566 18.62 6.61 -23.40
CA ARG A 566 19.88 7.21 -23.87
C ARG A 566 21.01 7.12 -22.85
N ALA A 567 20.69 7.03 -21.56
CA ALA A 567 21.67 6.92 -20.48
C ALA A 567 22.03 5.46 -20.14
N MET A 568 21.31 4.48 -20.70
CA MET A 568 21.59 3.07 -20.52
C MET A 568 22.86 2.64 -21.27
N PRO A 569 23.73 1.81 -20.65
CA PRO A 569 24.84 1.19 -21.37
C PRO A 569 24.32 0.10 -22.32
N GLU A 570 25.02 -0.07 -23.44
CA GLU A 570 24.79 -1.18 -24.38
C GLU A 570 25.11 -2.55 -23.74
N ASN A 571 26.15 -2.59 -22.91
CA ASN A 571 26.57 -3.82 -22.21
C ASN A 571 25.63 -4.12 -21.04
N MET A 572 24.71 -5.07 -21.25
CA MET A 572 23.81 -5.59 -20.23
C MET A 572 24.47 -6.68 -19.40
N SER A 573 24.31 -6.61 -18.08
CA SER A 573 24.77 -7.66 -17.16
C SER A 573 23.62 -8.65 -16.88
N PRO A 574 23.93 -9.92 -16.57
CA PRO A 574 22.89 -10.89 -16.23
C PRO A 574 22.20 -10.51 -14.92
N LEU A 575 20.89 -10.79 -14.82
CA LEU A 575 20.18 -10.69 -13.55
C LEU A 575 20.60 -11.83 -12.63
N ASN A 576 20.90 -11.48 -11.39
CA ASN A 576 21.07 -12.46 -10.32
C ASN A 576 19.73 -13.20 -10.06
N VAL A 577 19.80 -14.30 -9.31
CA VAL A 577 18.64 -15.17 -9.06
C VAL A 577 17.46 -14.39 -8.42
N PRO A 578 17.64 -13.60 -7.36
CA PRO A 578 16.60 -12.73 -6.80
C PRO A 578 15.88 -11.85 -7.82
N MET A 579 16.64 -11.13 -8.65
CA MET A 579 16.09 -10.19 -9.61
C MET A 579 15.39 -10.91 -10.76
N ARG A 580 15.95 -12.02 -11.23
CA ARG A 580 15.30 -12.86 -12.24
C ARG A 580 13.95 -13.35 -11.73
N ARG A 581 13.89 -13.88 -10.51
CA ARG A 581 12.64 -14.35 -9.90
C ARG A 581 11.60 -13.24 -9.80
N ALA A 582 12.00 -12.03 -9.41
CA ALA A 582 11.07 -10.89 -9.29
C ALA A 582 10.57 -10.34 -10.64
N TYR A 583 11.42 -10.33 -11.68
CA TYR A 583 11.12 -9.62 -12.93
C TYR A 583 10.80 -10.51 -14.13
N THR A 584 11.30 -11.74 -14.19
CA THR A 584 11.09 -12.60 -15.38
C THR A 584 10.01 -13.67 -15.16
N TYR A 585 9.56 -13.89 -13.93
CA TYR A 585 8.57 -14.91 -13.64
C TYR A 585 7.18 -14.45 -14.08
N LYS A 586 6.63 -15.11 -15.11
CA LYS A 586 5.29 -14.81 -15.61
C LYS A 586 4.25 -15.41 -14.66
N SER A 587 3.29 -14.59 -14.28
CA SER A 587 2.19 -14.96 -13.38
C SER A 587 0.86 -14.63 -14.05
N TYR A 588 -0.14 -15.53 -13.95
CA TYR A 588 -1.49 -15.29 -14.43
C TYR A 588 -2.11 -14.07 -13.75
N LEU A 589 -2.02 -13.97 -12.43
CA LEU A 589 -2.40 -12.78 -11.68
C LEU A 589 -1.68 -11.53 -12.22
N GLY A 590 -0.40 -11.63 -12.55
CA GLY A 590 0.34 -10.52 -13.14
C GLY A 590 -0.19 -10.08 -14.51
N ARG A 591 -0.59 -11.02 -15.38
CA ARG A 591 -1.26 -10.69 -16.65
C ARG A 591 -2.62 -10.05 -16.42
N PHE A 592 -3.40 -10.61 -15.49
CA PHE A 592 -4.70 -10.06 -15.11
C PHE A 592 -4.57 -8.62 -14.62
N LEU A 593 -3.66 -8.34 -13.69
CA LEU A 593 -3.40 -6.99 -13.19
C LEU A 593 -2.88 -6.03 -14.29
N ALA A 594 -2.09 -6.54 -15.23
CA ALA A 594 -1.63 -5.75 -16.35
C ALA A 594 -2.74 -5.38 -17.33
N TRP A 595 -3.68 -6.31 -17.52
CA TRP A 595 -4.84 -6.16 -18.40
C TRP A 595 -5.89 -5.17 -17.86
N LEU A 596 -6.02 -5.05 -16.54
CA LEU A 596 -6.92 -4.07 -15.94
C LEU A 596 -6.54 -2.63 -16.33
N SER A 597 -7.56 -1.81 -16.62
CA SER A 597 -7.38 -0.35 -16.77
C SER A 597 -6.69 0.22 -15.53
N PRO A 598 -5.90 1.31 -15.67
CA PRO A 598 -5.23 1.96 -14.54
C PRO A 598 -6.19 2.22 -13.39
N GLU A 599 -7.39 2.70 -13.70
CA GLU A 599 -8.43 3.04 -12.76
C GLU A 599 -8.95 1.80 -12.02
N THR A 600 -9.37 0.76 -12.75
CA THR A 600 -9.91 -0.46 -12.13
C THR A 600 -8.84 -1.16 -11.28
N ARG A 601 -7.59 -1.18 -11.75
CA ARG A 601 -6.46 -1.68 -10.97
C ARG A 601 -6.26 -0.87 -9.69
N GLY A 602 -6.29 0.46 -9.78
CA GLY A 602 -6.17 1.37 -8.65
C GLY A 602 -7.24 1.13 -7.60
N ASP A 603 -8.50 1.01 -8.02
CA ASP A 603 -9.64 0.72 -7.15
C ASP A 603 -9.49 -0.66 -6.48
N LEU A 604 -9.15 -1.70 -7.24
CA LEU A 604 -8.92 -3.07 -6.72
C LEU A 604 -7.84 -3.10 -5.64
N LEU A 605 -6.67 -2.51 -5.92
CA LEU A 605 -5.55 -2.48 -4.97
C LEU A 605 -5.89 -1.63 -3.73
N THR A 606 -6.66 -0.55 -3.91
CA THR A 606 -7.12 0.30 -2.80
C THR A 606 -8.03 -0.48 -1.85
N GLU A 607 -9.01 -1.22 -2.39
CA GLU A 607 -9.87 -2.08 -1.57
C GLU A 607 -9.06 -3.18 -0.89
N GLY A 608 -8.12 -3.82 -1.58
CA GLY A 608 -7.19 -4.78 -0.98
C GLY A 608 -6.42 -4.21 0.21
N CYS A 609 -5.95 -2.96 0.12
CA CYS A 609 -5.26 -2.30 1.23
C CYS A 609 -6.21 -2.00 2.41
N LYS A 610 -7.47 -1.64 2.15
CA LYS A 610 -8.48 -1.40 3.20
C LYS A 610 -8.84 -2.67 3.99
N LEU A 611 -8.76 -3.83 3.35
CA LEU A 611 -9.00 -5.12 4.03
C LEU A 611 -7.88 -5.49 5.01
N SER A 612 -6.69 -4.90 4.86
CA SER A 612 -5.60 -5.12 5.80
C SER A 612 -5.86 -4.40 7.13
N SER A 613 -5.55 -5.05 8.25
CA SER A 613 -5.57 -4.43 9.59
C SER A 613 -4.28 -3.64 9.87
N THR A 614 -3.72 -3.02 8.83
CA THR A 614 -2.42 -2.36 8.87
C THR A 614 -2.46 -1.12 9.76
N VAL A 615 -1.43 -0.96 10.58
CA VAL A 615 -1.17 0.23 11.39
C VAL A 615 0.25 0.68 11.14
N GLY A 616 0.49 1.99 11.20
CA GLY A 616 1.82 2.56 11.02
C GLY A 616 2.26 3.37 12.22
N HIS A 617 3.50 3.16 12.62
CA HIS A 617 4.14 3.85 13.73
C HIS A 617 5.45 4.50 13.26
N VAL A 618 5.83 5.59 13.92
CA VAL A 618 7.13 6.25 13.69
C VAL A 618 8.04 6.01 14.88
N PHE A 619 9.25 5.56 14.60
CA PHE A 619 10.30 5.31 15.56
C PHE A 619 11.45 6.28 15.31
N TYR A 620 12.06 6.78 16.36
CA TYR A 620 13.27 7.59 16.28
C TYR A 620 14.48 6.79 16.73
N ILE A 621 15.54 6.82 15.92
CA ILE A 621 16.82 6.15 16.17
C ILE A 621 17.90 7.21 16.26
N LYS A 622 18.55 7.33 17.42
CA LYS A 622 19.69 8.23 17.60
C LYS A 622 20.85 7.79 16.72
N ARG A 623 21.53 8.75 16.07
CA ARG A 623 22.71 8.44 15.23
C ARG A 623 23.83 7.80 16.04
N GLU A 624 24.04 8.26 17.28
CA GLU A 624 25.02 7.70 18.21
C GLU A 624 24.77 6.23 18.51
N THR A 625 23.51 5.85 18.77
CA THR A 625 23.11 4.45 18.99
C THR A 625 23.39 3.58 17.76
N LEU A 626 23.09 4.10 16.56
CA LEU A 626 23.37 3.39 15.31
C LEU A 626 24.87 3.20 15.07
N GLU A 627 25.69 4.21 15.40
CA GLU A 627 27.15 4.15 15.30
C GLU A 627 27.77 3.16 16.29
N GLN A 628 27.27 3.14 17.54
CA GLN A 628 27.68 2.16 18.54
C GLN A 628 27.37 0.74 18.06
N LEU A 629 26.17 0.51 17.54
CA LEU A 629 25.78 -0.78 16.97
C LEU A 629 26.69 -1.16 15.80
N ARG A 630 26.96 -0.24 14.86
CA ARG A 630 27.90 -0.46 13.75
C ARG A 630 29.28 -0.88 14.27
N SER A 631 29.81 -0.16 15.26
CA SER A 631 31.13 -0.43 15.84
C SER A 631 31.19 -1.82 16.47
N GLN A 632 30.14 -2.23 17.19
CA GLN A 632 30.03 -3.58 17.75
C GLN A 632 29.97 -4.67 16.66
N LEU A 633 29.19 -4.45 15.60
CA LEU A 633 29.11 -5.39 14.47
C LEU A 633 30.44 -5.53 13.73
N MET A 634 31.19 -4.44 13.61
CA MET A 634 32.53 -4.44 13.03
C MET A 634 33.55 -5.17 13.91
N ALA A 635 33.51 -4.95 15.22
CA ALA A 635 34.47 -5.55 16.16
C ALA A 635 34.34 -7.08 16.26
N LYS A 636 33.11 -7.61 16.16
CA LYS A 636 32.84 -9.06 16.30
C LYS A 636 33.20 -9.88 15.07
N ARG A 637 33.59 -9.26 13.95
CA ARG A 637 33.82 -9.97 12.69
C ARG A 637 35.31 -10.25 12.48
N SER A 638 35.63 -11.53 12.29
CA SER A 638 36.99 -12.02 12.06
C SER A 638 37.67 -11.27 10.91
N GLN A 639 38.96 -10.93 11.07
CA GLN A 639 39.77 -10.03 10.23
C GLN A 639 39.91 -10.36 8.72
N GLY A 640 39.10 -11.23 8.13
CA GLY A 640 39.34 -11.82 6.80
C GLY A 640 38.54 -11.29 5.60
N GLN A 641 37.48 -10.45 5.76
CA GLN A 641 36.65 -10.04 4.62
C GLN A 641 36.78 -8.55 4.23
N PRO A 642 37.41 -8.20 3.09
CA PRO A 642 37.65 -6.81 2.65
C PRO A 642 36.38 -5.99 2.40
N GLN A 643 35.31 -6.65 1.94
CA GLN A 643 34.04 -5.99 1.57
C GLN A 643 33.27 -5.41 2.78
N GLN A 644 33.68 -5.72 4.01
CA GLN A 644 32.94 -5.32 5.21
C GLN A 644 33.36 -3.97 5.79
N ARG A 645 34.41 -3.32 5.25
CA ARG A 645 34.91 -2.03 5.76
C ARG A 645 33.95 -0.84 5.55
N ARG A 646 32.78 -1.04 4.94
CA ARG A 646 31.87 0.07 4.56
C ARG A 646 30.39 -0.26 4.74
N LEU A 647 29.93 -0.38 5.99
CA LEU A 647 28.49 -0.35 6.29
C LEU A 647 28.00 1.09 6.42
N SER A 648 27.07 1.48 5.56
CA SER A 648 26.38 2.78 5.62
C SER A 648 25.23 2.75 6.63
N ASP A 649 24.72 3.94 7.00
CA ASP A 649 23.48 4.05 7.79
C ASP A 649 22.31 3.35 7.10
N ASN A 650 22.21 3.41 5.77
CA ASN A 650 21.16 2.72 5.03
C ASN A 650 21.25 1.19 5.21
N ASP A 651 22.45 0.61 5.12
CA ASP A 651 22.61 -0.85 5.26
C ASP A 651 22.18 -1.31 6.66
N MET A 652 22.57 -0.54 7.68
CA MET A 652 22.23 -0.80 9.08
C MET A 652 20.72 -0.68 9.30
N LEU A 653 20.09 0.40 8.84
CA LEU A 653 18.67 0.64 9.02
C LEU A 653 17.82 -0.38 8.26
N THR A 654 18.13 -0.66 6.99
CA THR A 654 17.43 -1.67 6.19
C THR A 654 17.51 -3.05 6.83
N ALA A 655 18.70 -3.47 7.29
CA ALA A 655 18.88 -4.76 7.95
C ALA A 655 18.16 -4.84 9.31
N LEU A 656 18.22 -3.77 10.11
CA LEU A 656 17.55 -3.73 11.43
C LEU A 656 16.03 -3.75 11.29
N ILE A 657 15.48 -3.00 10.33
CA ILE A 657 14.05 -3.01 9.99
C ILE A 657 13.62 -4.41 9.50
N GLY A 658 14.40 -5.01 8.61
CA GLY A 658 14.16 -6.39 8.16
C GLY A 658 14.15 -7.39 9.32
N HIS A 659 15.16 -7.32 10.20
CA HIS A 659 15.29 -8.15 11.39
C HIS A 659 14.07 -8.06 12.31
N VAL A 660 13.65 -6.85 12.72
CA VAL A 660 12.55 -6.70 13.68
C VAL A 660 11.21 -7.16 13.08
N VAL A 661 10.98 -6.92 11.79
CA VAL A 661 9.77 -7.41 11.11
C VAL A 661 9.80 -8.93 10.98
N SER A 662 10.92 -9.53 10.55
CA SER A 662 11.07 -11.00 10.50
C SER A 662 10.85 -11.65 11.85
N LYS A 663 11.44 -11.10 12.91
CA LYS A 663 11.21 -11.57 14.26
C LYS A 663 9.73 -11.49 14.65
N SER A 664 9.08 -10.35 14.38
CA SER A 664 7.66 -10.17 14.68
C SER A 664 6.76 -11.19 13.98
N ILE A 665 7.11 -11.57 12.74
CA ILE A 665 6.45 -12.63 11.98
C ILE A 665 6.66 -13.95 12.70
N CYS A 666 7.92 -14.37 12.95
CA CYS A 666 8.20 -15.64 13.63
C CYS A 666 7.51 -15.77 14.99
N ASP A 667 7.56 -14.74 15.83
CA ASP A 667 6.93 -14.75 17.15
C ASP A 667 5.39 -14.87 17.06
N ALA A 668 4.78 -14.17 16.10
CA ALA A 668 3.35 -14.30 15.82
C ALA A 668 3.03 -15.70 15.29
N GLU A 669 3.92 -16.25 14.46
CA GLU A 669 3.74 -17.55 13.87
C GLU A 669 3.78 -18.67 14.91
N ASP A 670 4.77 -18.65 15.79
CA ASP A 670 4.98 -19.59 16.87
C ASP A 670 3.85 -19.46 17.92
N SER A 671 3.32 -18.26 18.13
CA SER A 671 2.12 -18.05 18.95
C SER A 671 0.87 -18.71 18.35
N ALA A 672 0.72 -18.65 17.02
CA ALA A 672 -0.41 -19.21 16.28
C ALA A 672 -0.37 -20.74 16.14
N GLN A 673 0.81 -21.37 16.22
CA GLN A 673 0.99 -22.83 16.14
C GLN A 673 0.30 -23.59 17.28
N ARG A 674 -0.12 -22.91 18.34
CA ARG A 674 -0.90 -23.51 19.43
C ARG A 674 -2.32 -23.94 19.02
N GLY A 675 -2.78 -23.60 17.80
CA GLY A 675 -4.09 -24.03 17.28
C GLY A 675 -3.99 -24.97 16.06
N VAL A 676 -4.65 -26.12 16.12
CA VAL A 676 -4.68 -27.15 15.05
C VAL A 676 -5.13 -26.58 13.70
N LEU A 677 -6.07 -25.63 13.69
CA LEU A 677 -6.61 -25.03 12.46
C LEU A 677 -5.56 -24.23 11.67
N ASN A 678 -4.61 -23.59 12.35
CA ASN A 678 -3.58 -22.76 11.70
C ASN A 678 -2.54 -23.62 10.98
N THR A 679 -2.30 -24.84 11.45
CA THR A 679 -1.36 -25.78 10.82
C THR A 679 -1.85 -26.17 9.41
N THR A 680 -3.15 -26.42 9.25
CA THR A 680 -3.75 -26.76 7.95
C THR A 680 -3.70 -25.58 6.97
N ALA A 681 -4.05 -24.37 7.43
CA ALA A 681 -3.95 -23.17 6.60
C ALA A 681 -2.51 -22.92 6.15
N ARG A 682 -1.51 -23.12 7.03
CA ARG A 682 -0.09 -23.03 6.66
C ARG A 682 0.34 -24.12 5.69
N ALA A 683 -0.13 -25.35 5.86
CA ALA A 683 0.17 -26.43 4.93
C ALA A 683 -0.38 -26.12 3.53
N ALA A 684 -1.58 -25.54 3.45
CA ALA A 684 -2.17 -25.07 2.20
C ALA A 684 -1.36 -23.92 1.58
N ILE A 685 -0.97 -22.92 2.37
CA ILE A 685 -0.08 -21.83 1.91
C ILE A 685 1.25 -22.39 1.42
N ARG A 686 1.89 -23.31 2.15
CA ARG A 686 3.13 -23.98 1.71
C ARG A 686 2.94 -24.80 0.46
N ALA A 687 1.80 -25.48 0.29
CA ALA A 687 1.49 -26.22 -0.92
C ALA A 687 1.32 -25.29 -2.13
N MET A 688 0.69 -24.13 -1.94
CA MET A 688 0.48 -23.13 -2.99
C MET A 688 1.75 -22.35 -3.35
N PHE A 689 2.59 -22.01 -2.37
CA PHE A 689 3.76 -21.14 -2.56
C PHE A 689 5.11 -21.86 -2.51
N GLY A 690 5.13 -23.17 -2.23
CA GLY A 690 6.34 -23.97 -2.14
C GLY A 690 7.32 -23.50 -1.05
N SER A 691 8.62 -23.62 -1.35
CA SER A 691 9.76 -23.28 -0.46
C SER A 691 9.85 -21.79 -0.09
N CYS A 692 9.06 -20.92 -0.73
CA CYS A 692 9.05 -19.48 -0.46
C CYS A 692 8.51 -19.13 0.94
N ALA A 693 7.88 -20.08 1.62
CA ALA A 693 7.30 -19.87 2.95
C ALA A 693 8.34 -19.63 4.04
N ASP A 694 9.58 -20.09 3.88
CA ASP A 694 10.64 -19.92 4.89
C ASP A 694 11.59 -18.76 4.56
N GLU A 695 11.27 -17.95 3.54
CA GLU A 695 12.03 -16.78 3.13
C GLU A 695 11.24 -15.48 3.37
N ILE A 696 11.95 -14.40 3.67
CA ILE A 696 11.42 -13.04 3.58
C ILE A 696 12.04 -12.33 2.39
N MET A 697 11.20 -11.68 1.59
CA MET A 697 11.61 -10.78 0.52
C MET A 697 11.62 -9.34 1.02
N MET A 698 12.80 -8.76 1.17
CA MET A 698 12.95 -7.31 1.39
C MET A 698 13.12 -6.62 0.04
N LEU A 699 12.16 -5.80 -0.37
CA LEU A 699 12.22 -5.04 -1.61
C LEU A 699 12.72 -3.62 -1.31
N MET A 700 14.02 -3.39 -1.51
CA MET A 700 14.63 -2.08 -1.30
C MET A 700 14.50 -1.19 -2.54
N THR A 701 14.03 0.04 -2.41
CA THR A 701 13.99 0.97 -3.54
C THR A 701 15.36 1.58 -3.81
N ALA A 702 15.75 1.68 -5.08
CA ALA A 702 17.04 2.25 -5.49
C ALA A 702 16.90 3.27 -6.61
N ASP A 703 17.47 4.47 -6.42
CA ASP A 703 17.57 5.51 -7.45
C ASP A 703 18.59 5.11 -8.53
N ILE A 704 18.14 5.14 -9.79
CA ILE A 704 18.97 4.81 -10.96
C ILE A 704 19.76 6.03 -11.47
N ARG A 705 19.33 7.25 -11.15
CA ARG A 705 19.95 8.50 -11.64
C ARG A 705 21.44 8.61 -11.36
N PRO A 706 21.96 8.30 -10.14
CA PRO A 706 23.40 8.35 -9.89
C PRO A 706 24.18 7.21 -10.57
N ARG A 707 23.49 6.21 -11.13
CA ARG A 707 24.08 5.01 -11.75
C ARG A 707 24.07 5.05 -13.26
N LEU A 708 23.24 5.89 -13.87
CA LEU A 708 23.17 6.08 -15.32
C LEU A 708 23.86 7.38 -15.71
N ARG A 709 24.70 7.33 -16.73
CA ARG A 709 25.59 8.45 -17.11
C ARG A 709 24.75 9.65 -17.54
N GLY A 710 24.95 10.80 -16.88
CA GLY A 710 24.31 12.06 -17.25
C GLY A 710 22.88 12.24 -16.74
N LEU A 711 22.23 11.19 -16.23
CA LEU A 711 20.79 11.23 -15.93
C LEU A 711 20.46 12.16 -14.75
N ALA A 712 21.30 12.19 -13.72
CA ALA A 712 21.15 13.13 -12.60
C ALA A 712 21.27 14.60 -13.04
N GLN A 713 22.20 14.90 -13.95
CA GLN A 713 22.44 16.26 -14.46
C GLN A 713 21.27 16.77 -15.31
N MET A 714 20.52 15.86 -15.95
CA MET A 714 19.33 16.22 -16.74
C MET A 714 18.13 16.63 -15.88
N ARG A 715 18.19 16.47 -14.55
CA ARG A 715 17.08 16.78 -13.61
C ARG A 715 15.80 16.02 -14.00
N TYR A 716 15.94 14.72 -14.26
CA TYR A 716 14.82 13.83 -14.59
C TYR A 716 13.92 13.62 -13.37
N VAL A 717 12.64 13.98 -13.52
CA VAL A 717 11.64 13.93 -12.43
C VAL A 717 10.63 12.79 -12.57
N GLY A 718 10.67 12.02 -13.67
CA GLY A 718 9.83 10.84 -13.83
C GLY A 718 10.23 9.69 -12.91
N GLY A 719 9.62 8.52 -13.07
CA GLY A 719 10.03 7.32 -12.36
C GLY A 719 11.46 6.91 -12.73
N GLY A 720 12.39 7.09 -11.80
CA GLY A 720 13.81 6.74 -11.91
C GLY A 720 14.27 5.90 -10.72
N ILE A 721 13.39 5.02 -10.25
CA ILE A 721 13.69 4.04 -9.20
C ILE A 721 13.43 2.63 -9.71
N THR A 722 14.05 1.66 -9.06
CA THR A 722 13.69 0.25 -9.19
C THR A 722 13.48 -0.39 -7.82
N GLY A 723 12.90 -1.59 -7.80
CA GLY A 723 12.89 -2.46 -6.63
C GLY A 723 14.06 -3.44 -6.69
N VAL A 724 14.84 -3.52 -5.62
CA VAL A 724 15.97 -4.43 -5.51
C VAL A 724 15.63 -5.50 -4.47
N PRO A 725 15.20 -6.70 -4.90
CA PRO A 725 14.79 -7.75 -3.98
C PRO A 725 16.00 -8.37 -3.28
N ILE A 726 15.91 -8.51 -1.96
CA ILE A 726 16.87 -9.18 -1.10
C ILE A 726 16.12 -10.31 -0.40
N PHE A 727 16.54 -11.54 -0.64
CA PHE A 727 15.97 -12.72 0.02
C PHE A 727 16.83 -13.12 1.22
N HIS A 728 16.17 -13.36 2.34
CA HIS A 728 16.76 -13.92 3.55
C HIS A 728 15.94 -15.11 4.03
N PRO A 729 16.56 -16.15 4.61
CA PRO A 729 15.83 -17.12 5.41
C PRO A 729 15.17 -16.38 6.57
N LEU A 730 13.85 -16.50 6.69
CA LEU A 730 13.04 -15.73 7.64
C LEU A 730 13.53 -15.92 9.08
N ARG A 731 13.71 -17.18 9.50
CA ARG A 731 14.15 -17.53 10.86
C ARG A 731 15.60 -17.10 11.14
N ALA A 732 16.49 -17.18 10.14
CA ALA A 732 17.86 -16.73 10.31
C ALA A 732 17.94 -15.20 10.48
N LEU A 733 17.10 -14.46 9.76
CA LEU A 733 17.01 -13.01 9.93
C LEU A 733 16.32 -12.62 11.24
N ALA A 734 15.39 -13.43 11.76
CA ALA A 734 14.71 -13.21 13.05
C ALA A 734 15.58 -13.49 14.29
N GLU A 735 16.68 -14.21 14.16
CA GLU A 735 17.57 -14.57 15.26
C GLU A 735 18.24 -13.32 15.86
N GLU A 736 18.11 -13.11 17.18
CA GLU A 736 18.70 -11.98 17.92
C GLU A 736 20.21 -12.13 18.14
N SER A 737 20.93 -12.34 17.05
CA SER A 737 22.38 -12.49 17.04
C SER A 737 23.02 -11.33 16.30
N SER A 738 24.00 -10.68 16.94
CA SER A 738 24.81 -9.66 16.27
C SER A 738 25.51 -10.21 15.01
N LEU A 739 25.81 -11.51 14.97
CA LEU A 739 26.40 -12.14 13.79
C LEU A 739 25.41 -12.13 12.60
N GLN A 740 24.15 -12.50 12.85
CA GLN A 740 23.11 -12.51 11.83
C GLN A 740 22.75 -11.11 11.35
N LEU A 741 22.64 -10.14 12.27
CA LEU A 741 22.43 -8.74 11.90
C LEU A 741 23.59 -8.20 11.06
N GLY A 742 24.84 -8.52 11.42
CA GLY A 742 26.02 -8.17 10.63
C GLY A 742 26.04 -8.84 9.25
N ALA A 743 25.57 -10.08 9.14
CA ALA A 743 25.38 -10.79 7.88
C ALA A 743 24.29 -10.15 7.01
N ALA A 744 23.18 -9.73 7.62
CA ALA A 744 22.12 -9.00 6.95
C ALA A 744 22.62 -7.66 6.41
N CYS A 745 23.34 -6.87 7.21
CA CYS A 745 23.94 -5.61 6.76
C CYS A 745 24.89 -5.82 5.58
N ALA A 746 25.74 -6.85 5.64
CA ALA A 746 26.66 -7.18 4.55
C ALA A 746 25.90 -7.60 3.28
N ARG A 747 24.80 -8.36 3.39
CA ARG A 747 23.97 -8.73 2.24
C ARG A 747 23.30 -7.51 1.60
N VAL A 748 22.80 -6.56 2.41
CA VAL A 748 22.25 -5.30 1.90
C VAL A 748 23.33 -4.54 1.13
N ARG A 749 24.53 -4.36 1.71
CA ARG A 749 25.68 -3.71 1.06
C ARG A 749 26.07 -4.40 -0.25
N GLN A 750 26.25 -5.72 -0.25
CA GLN A 750 26.57 -6.49 -1.45
C GLN A 750 25.52 -6.31 -2.55
N THR A 751 24.23 -6.27 -2.16
CA THR A 751 23.14 -6.04 -3.11
C THR A 751 23.18 -4.60 -3.68
N VAL A 752 23.45 -3.59 -2.84
CA VAL A 752 23.63 -2.19 -3.29
C VAL A 752 24.82 -2.06 -4.24
N ASP A 753 25.92 -2.75 -3.97
CA ASP A 753 27.15 -2.68 -4.76
C ASP A 753 27.01 -3.45 -6.09
N ALA A 754 26.28 -4.56 -6.10
CA ALA A 754 25.89 -5.28 -7.32
C ALA A 754 24.88 -4.50 -8.17
N TRP A 755 24.31 -3.42 -7.64
CA TRP A 755 23.35 -2.57 -8.35
C TRP A 755 24.08 -1.52 -9.20
N HIS A 756 24.34 -1.85 -10.46
CA HIS A 756 25.05 -0.99 -11.42
C HIS A 756 24.33 -0.88 -12.77
N SER A 757 24.81 0.00 -13.65
CA SER A 757 24.17 0.38 -14.91
C SER A 757 23.84 -0.80 -15.84
N GLY A 758 24.73 -1.79 -15.95
CA GLY A 758 24.52 -3.00 -16.76
C GLY A 758 23.34 -3.86 -16.27
N VAL A 759 23.13 -3.98 -14.96
CA VAL A 759 21.97 -4.68 -14.39
C VAL A 759 20.70 -3.87 -14.57
N ILE A 760 20.78 -2.54 -14.38
CA ILE A 760 19.67 -1.61 -14.63
C ILE A 760 19.19 -1.74 -16.10
N SER A 761 20.10 -1.72 -17.05
CA SER A 761 19.83 -1.90 -18.49
C SER A 761 19.15 -3.24 -18.78
N ARG A 762 19.57 -4.32 -18.11
CA ARG A 762 18.92 -5.63 -18.25
C ARG A 762 17.50 -5.65 -17.69
N ILE A 763 17.25 -5.04 -16.53
CA ILE A 763 15.90 -4.94 -15.96
C ILE A 763 14.99 -4.11 -16.86
N ASP A 764 15.47 -2.96 -17.33
CA ASP A 764 14.73 -2.14 -18.29
C ASP A 764 14.36 -2.94 -19.54
N HIS A 765 15.33 -3.65 -20.12
CA HIS A 765 15.08 -4.53 -21.26
C HIS A 765 14.03 -5.61 -20.96
N THR A 766 14.10 -6.26 -19.79
CA THR A 766 13.09 -7.24 -19.35
C THR A 766 11.70 -6.59 -19.24
N LEU A 767 11.61 -5.44 -18.58
CA LEU A 767 10.34 -4.71 -18.40
C LEU A 767 9.74 -4.26 -19.74
N ASN A 768 10.57 -3.85 -20.69
CA ASN A 768 10.13 -3.39 -22.01
C ASN A 768 9.87 -4.52 -23.01
N SER A 769 10.34 -5.74 -22.73
CA SER A 769 10.13 -6.92 -23.60
C SER A 769 8.74 -7.56 -23.46
N ASP A 770 8.06 -7.31 -22.34
CA ASP A 770 6.73 -7.86 -22.04
C ASP A 770 5.85 -6.75 -21.45
N PRO A 771 4.79 -6.30 -22.14
CA PRO A 771 3.92 -5.25 -21.63
C PRO A 771 3.25 -5.59 -20.28
N ALA A 772 3.11 -6.88 -19.95
CA ALA A 772 2.58 -7.32 -18.67
C ALA A 772 3.64 -7.40 -17.55
N CYS A 773 4.90 -7.09 -17.83
CA CYS A 773 6.01 -7.31 -16.89
C CYS A 773 5.84 -6.53 -15.57
N PHE A 774 5.26 -5.32 -15.61
CA PHE A 774 4.98 -4.56 -14.39
C PHE A 774 3.95 -5.28 -13.51
N GLY A 775 2.95 -5.92 -14.13
CA GLY A 775 1.95 -6.73 -13.45
C GLY A 775 2.56 -7.98 -12.84
N HIS A 776 3.52 -8.62 -13.51
CA HIS A 776 4.28 -9.74 -12.96
C HIS A 776 5.08 -9.36 -11.72
N ALA A 777 5.84 -8.27 -11.78
CA ALA A 777 6.59 -7.78 -10.63
C ALA A 777 5.65 -7.41 -9.46
N LEU A 778 4.52 -6.77 -9.74
CA LEU A 778 3.51 -6.46 -8.74
C LEU A 778 2.90 -7.73 -8.14
N ALA A 779 2.54 -8.72 -8.96
CA ALA A 779 1.99 -9.99 -8.49
C ALA A 779 2.99 -10.76 -7.62
N GLN A 780 4.28 -10.78 -7.99
CA GLN A 780 5.33 -11.37 -7.15
C GLN A 780 5.41 -10.70 -5.78
N VAL A 781 5.34 -9.37 -5.74
CA VAL A 781 5.26 -8.64 -4.47
C VAL A 781 3.99 -9.00 -3.73
N LEU A 782 2.82 -8.98 -4.35
CA LEU A 782 1.55 -9.27 -3.66
C LEU A 782 1.49 -10.71 -3.11
N LEU A 783 1.94 -11.69 -3.88
CA LEU A 783 1.85 -13.11 -3.56
C LEU A 783 2.94 -13.61 -2.61
N HIS A 784 4.04 -12.87 -2.41
CA HIS A 784 5.06 -13.31 -1.47
C HIS A 784 4.51 -13.25 -0.02
N PRO A 785 4.52 -14.37 0.72
CA PRO A 785 3.86 -14.46 2.04
C PRO A 785 4.52 -13.54 3.06
N HIS A 786 5.85 -13.53 3.09
CA HIS A 786 6.63 -12.65 3.95
C HIS A 786 7.39 -11.66 3.09
N LYS A 787 6.95 -10.41 3.10
CA LYS A 787 7.54 -9.35 2.31
C LYS A 787 7.70 -8.11 3.15
N LEU A 788 8.62 -7.24 2.72
CA LEU A 788 8.81 -5.93 3.31
C LEU A 788 9.35 -4.98 2.26
N ILE A 789 8.59 -3.94 1.92
CA ILE A 789 9.03 -2.89 1.01
C ILE A 789 9.75 -1.83 1.85
N ILE A 790 11.00 -1.51 1.52
CA ILE A 790 11.81 -0.54 2.26
C ILE A 790 12.23 0.57 1.32
N THR A 791 11.94 1.82 1.71
CA THR A 791 12.41 3.00 0.99
C THR A 791 13.22 3.92 1.89
N ASN A 792 14.23 4.58 1.33
CA ASN A 792 15.03 5.57 2.05
C ASN A 792 14.80 6.97 1.48
N GLN A 793 14.07 7.78 2.23
CA GLN A 793 13.72 9.16 1.91
C GLN A 793 14.57 10.19 2.67
N SER A 794 15.53 9.76 3.50
CA SER A 794 16.37 10.66 4.32
C SER A 794 17.10 11.73 3.51
N ARG A 795 17.33 11.46 2.21
CA ARG A 795 18.03 12.37 1.28
C ARG A 795 17.10 13.30 0.51
N PHE A 796 15.78 13.14 0.63
CA PHE A 796 14.84 14.03 -0.04
C PHE A 796 14.78 15.36 0.70
N PRO A 797 15.04 16.49 0.02
CA PRO A 797 15.08 17.80 0.66
C PRO A 797 13.67 18.35 0.89
N LEU A 798 12.76 17.55 1.46
CA LEU A 798 11.38 17.94 1.69
C LEU A 798 11.26 18.99 2.80
N TYR A 799 12.18 19.02 3.78
CA TYR A 799 12.24 20.10 4.76
C TYR A 799 12.75 21.44 4.19
N ALA A 800 13.19 21.47 2.92
CA ALA A 800 13.50 22.72 2.22
C ALA A 800 12.26 23.41 1.62
N SER A 801 11.07 22.80 1.74
CA SER A 801 9.80 23.34 1.24
C SER A 801 9.23 24.44 2.14
N ASP A 802 9.94 25.56 2.21
CA ASP A 802 9.46 26.75 2.93
C ASP A 802 8.57 27.61 2.01
N PHE A 803 7.29 27.71 2.36
CA PHE A 803 6.27 28.44 1.60
C PHE A 803 6.19 29.94 1.95
N GLY A 804 7.16 30.46 2.71
CA GLY A 804 7.20 31.84 3.22
C GLY A 804 6.87 31.97 4.70
N ALA A 805 6.74 30.84 5.40
CA ALA A 805 6.47 30.77 6.83
C ALA A 805 7.46 29.85 7.58
N GLY A 806 8.57 29.49 6.95
CA GLY A 806 9.58 28.58 7.48
C GLY A 806 9.42 27.15 6.95
N ALA A 807 10.37 26.29 7.34
CA ALA A 807 10.37 24.88 6.98
C ALA A 807 9.19 24.13 7.63
N PRO A 808 8.71 23.02 7.01
CA PRO A 808 7.74 22.14 7.65
C PRO A 808 8.25 21.64 9.01
N GLN A 809 7.38 21.58 10.01
CA GLN A 809 7.73 21.07 11.34
C GLN A 809 7.75 19.53 11.39
N TRP A 810 6.95 18.88 10.53
CA TRP A 810 6.84 17.43 10.47
C TRP A 810 6.50 16.95 9.06
N ILE A 811 7.09 15.81 8.67
CA ILE A 811 6.83 15.15 7.39
C ILE A 811 6.72 13.65 7.64
N SER A 812 5.56 13.07 7.32
CA SER A 812 5.29 11.65 7.46
C SER A 812 4.37 11.15 6.34
N PRO A 813 4.48 9.87 5.94
CA PRO A 813 3.42 9.17 5.22
C PRO A 813 2.11 9.16 6.01
N LEU A 814 1.02 8.79 5.32
CA LEU A 814 -0.27 8.46 5.94
C LEU A 814 -0.12 7.32 6.97
N PRO A 815 -0.93 7.27 8.04
CA PRO A 815 -0.72 6.34 9.15
C PRO A 815 -0.93 4.87 8.74
N ALA A 816 -1.85 4.57 7.83
CA ALA A 816 -2.00 3.24 7.22
C ALA A 816 -1.58 3.32 5.75
N PHE A 817 -0.26 3.40 5.49
CA PHE A 817 0.24 3.66 4.15
C PHE A 817 0.05 2.43 3.23
N LEU A 818 0.83 1.38 3.47
CA LEU A 818 0.75 0.10 2.76
C LEU A 818 1.08 -1.02 3.75
N PRO A 819 0.47 -2.21 3.64
CA PRO A 819 0.89 -3.37 4.41
C PRO A 819 2.35 -3.70 4.13
N SER A 820 3.08 -4.16 5.15
CA SER A 820 4.47 -4.62 4.99
C SER A 820 5.38 -3.57 4.34
N PHE A 821 5.30 -2.32 4.81
CA PHE A 821 6.06 -1.19 4.29
C PHE A 821 6.88 -0.53 5.38
N ALA A 822 8.09 -0.07 5.04
CA ALA A 822 8.90 0.76 5.89
C ALA A 822 9.56 1.90 5.11
N SER A 823 9.71 3.05 5.75
CA SER A 823 10.35 4.23 5.19
C SER A 823 11.28 4.87 6.19
N ILE A 824 12.54 5.08 5.80
CA ILE A 824 13.46 5.98 6.50
C ILE A 824 13.06 7.38 6.06
N LEU A 825 12.44 8.16 6.94
CA LEU A 825 11.81 9.45 6.61
C LEU A 825 12.84 10.53 6.26
N PRO A 826 12.42 11.62 5.57
CA PRO A 826 13.25 12.80 5.39
C PRO A 826 13.82 13.30 6.72
N GLN A 827 15.05 13.78 6.71
CA GLN A 827 15.70 14.31 7.91
C GLN A 827 15.41 15.80 8.07
N HIS A 828 14.82 16.17 9.21
CA HIS A 828 14.78 17.57 9.62
C HIS A 828 16.22 18.06 9.82
N PRO A 829 16.61 19.28 9.36
CA PRO A 829 17.99 19.77 9.46
C PRO A 829 18.57 19.73 10.89
N GLY A 830 17.72 19.92 11.90
CA GLY A 830 18.09 19.83 13.33
C GLY A 830 18.08 18.42 13.94
N ALA A 831 17.72 17.37 13.19
CA ALA A 831 17.60 16.02 13.76
C ALA A 831 18.98 15.34 13.95
N ALA A 832 19.24 14.84 15.15
CA ALA A 832 20.45 14.08 15.50
C ALA A 832 20.33 12.56 15.21
N GLY A 833 19.43 12.16 14.31
CA GLY A 833 19.05 10.77 14.13
C GLY A 833 18.17 10.50 12.92
N TYR A 834 17.48 9.37 12.94
CA TYR A 834 16.62 8.90 11.86
C TYR A 834 15.21 8.64 12.39
N HIS A 835 14.21 9.15 11.67
CA HIS A 835 12.84 8.72 11.85
C HIS A 835 12.56 7.56 10.89
N VAL A 836 12.03 6.47 11.41
CA VAL A 836 11.69 5.26 10.66
C VAL A 836 10.20 5.00 10.84
N TYR A 837 9.46 5.10 9.74
CA TYR A 837 8.07 4.70 9.68
C TYR A 837 7.97 3.22 9.33
N ILE A 838 7.21 2.44 10.09
CA ILE A 838 6.92 1.02 9.81
C ILE A 838 5.41 0.85 9.79
N SER A 839 4.89 0.24 8.72
CA SER A 839 3.48 -0.07 8.50
C SER A 839 3.32 -1.58 8.28
N VAL A 840 2.72 -2.26 9.25
CA VAL A 840 2.47 -3.71 9.24
C VAL A 840 1.12 -4.01 9.87
N GLU A 841 0.66 -5.24 9.78
CA GLU A 841 -0.55 -5.71 10.44
C GLU A 841 -0.47 -5.45 11.95
N ARG A 842 -1.61 -5.05 12.55
CA ARG A 842 -1.69 -4.67 13.97
C ARG A 842 -1.05 -5.67 14.93
N HIS A 843 -1.24 -6.97 14.68
CA HIS A 843 -0.68 -8.01 15.55
C HIS A 843 0.86 -8.08 15.44
N LEU A 844 1.44 -7.90 14.25
CA LEU A 844 2.89 -7.80 14.07
C LEU A 844 3.46 -6.55 14.74
N MET A 845 2.80 -5.41 14.55
CA MET A 845 3.19 -4.15 15.21
C MET A 845 3.22 -4.30 16.73
N SER A 846 2.24 -4.99 17.32
CA SER A 846 2.22 -5.25 18.76
C SER A 846 3.43 -6.04 19.26
N THR A 847 4.01 -6.90 18.41
CA THR A 847 5.24 -7.63 18.70
C THR A 847 6.47 -6.74 18.53
N ILE A 848 6.53 -5.91 17.48
CA ILE A 848 7.59 -4.90 17.27
C ILE A 848 7.70 -3.97 18.48
N LEU A 849 6.57 -3.44 18.97
CA LEU A 849 6.51 -2.56 20.14
C LEU A 849 6.97 -3.22 21.46
N ARG A 850 7.02 -4.55 21.51
CA ARG A 850 7.49 -5.32 22.67
C ARG A 850 8.88 -5.92 22.47
N SER A 851 9.48 -5.79 21.29
CA SER A 851 10.81 -6.34 21.00
C SER A 851 11.86 -5.65 21.88
N PRO A 852 12.58 -6.38 22.75
CA PRO A 852 13.61 -5.79 23.62
C PRO A 852 14.74 -5.14 22.82
N LEU A 853 15.19 -5.81 21.75
CA LEU A 853 16.22 -5.26 20.86
C LEU A 853 15.75 -3.94 20.23
N TRP A 854 14.56 -3.91 19.63
CA TRP A 854 14.06 -2.70 18.95
C TRP A 854 13.82 -1.55 19.93
N THR A 855 13.21 -1.82 21.08
CA THR A 855 12.94 -0.80 22.10
C THR A 855 14.21 -0.28 22.79
N SER A 856 15.29 -1.07 22.81
CA SER A 856 16.60 -0.60 23.29
C SER A 856 17.30 0.36 22.31
N LEU A 857 17.00 0.25 21.02
CA LEU A 857 17.65 1.03 19.96
C LEU A 857 16.82 2.25 19.52
N THR A 858 15.52 2.24 19.81
CA THR A 858 14.56 3.21 19.26
C THR A 858 13.68 3.81 20.35
N SER A 859 13.18 5.02 20.11
CA SER A 859 12.08 5.60 20.87
C SER A 859 10.85 5.74 19.99
N LEU A 860 9.70 5.26 20.46
CA LEU A 860 8.42 5.46 19.78
C LEU A 860 8.05 6.94 19.75
N VAL A 861 7.69 7.47 18.57
CA VAL A 861 7.15 8.81 18.40
C VAL A 861 5.63 8.77 18.54
N TYR A 862 4.97 7.96 17.71
CA TYR A 862 3.55 7.63 17.81
C TYR A 862 3.23 6.27 17.21
#